data_AF-A0A9P6MIV3-F1
#
_entry.id   AF-A0A9P6MIV3-F1
#
_cell.length_a   1.000
_cell.length_b   1.000
_cell.length_c   1.000
_cell.angle_alpha   90.00
_cell.angle_beta   90.00
_cell.angle_gamma   90.00
#
_symmetry.space_group_name_H-M   'P 1'
#
loop_
_entity.id
_entity.type
_entity.pdbx_description
1 polymer ?
#
loop_
_entity_poly.entity_id
_entity_poly.type
_entity_poly.pdbx_seq_one_letter_code
_entity_poly.pdbx_strand_id
1 'polypeptide(L)'
;GSNDTRQAITIKSTSNNGQACAIGFDVGAYVGQSNGGKTGGIPRAYVATYDPGYDNIFRMIKTLYSQSTTTGLVTSWPVPGNKGVHFAWTYDIDAQDSYVLAYECAKDLQSRGMKGTINWQTKLVKDAYDVAFFSEFYRNISLVEALGNMELASHSVSHSPNLEQFAVGTGKEIWDGTKYQEDNYFPFIGECMNATSGVWTTSIPNATTCETPNDILYFFTLGGSILGEARVSKYILEAISIVSAKVQSFRTGHLLYPDTLPQILVATGYKYSSSGASNDRNSHMPYQAFYNQAYNQEVDLLEFPLSASDEDGQINGDFYAPGTGGYTDGSYAWQQYQVVQKVAKYGGQYTFLIHPTSHIIPDVVQTLFSDKLAFQQTLAPLVANISYFDTMSGRGDFHNARIASGIDVAVFGNVVTVTITLTKPIVDLTLRVPTAWAFMSSTVGVQATSGAVTLLNTAPAGTVTLNFQTSGTVTATTNPAPGAPTTTSTISMATPTIPAPTPTPSSPRVVDDFSDPSRYSSEQNALGFYVGDDGTAASRISVQADWLLLNVNNNTYWYSNLGPANTCNDYSSFTKLSLAIRYPTTKRIGFSVVIQDTETTACTGLIQHSFDVTALINSATAGSDGWFHLDIPLTNFNGTDLTRMRAVALTSFASACQVEVDYIYFS
;
A
#
# COMPACT_ATOMS: atom_id res chain seq x y z
N GLY A 1 56.29 4.97 6.31
CA GLY A 1 55.87 6.02 5.37
C GLY A 1 55.28 5.36 4.15
N SER A 2 53.99 5.58 3.91
CA SER A 2 53.35 5.41 2.60
C SER A 2 52.03 6.19 2.65
N ASN A 3 52.12 7.46 2.25
CA ASN A 3 50.95 8.27 1.88
C ASN A 3 50.35 7.63 0.63
N ASP A 4 49.41 6.71 0.78
CA ASP A 4 48.64 6.20 -0.36
C ASP A 4 47.48 7.16 -0.62
N THR A 5 47.82 8.30 -1.25
CA THR A 5 46.85 9.27 -1.76
C THR A 5 46.17 8.72 -3.01
N ARG A 6 45.36 7.67 -2.88
CA ARG A 6 44.47 7.25 -3.97
C ARG A 6 43.29 8.21 -3.99
N GLN A 7 43.31 9.13 -4.94
CA GLN A 7 42.17 10.03 -5.17
C GLN A 7 40.99 9.20 -5.68
N ALA A 8 39.87 9.21 -4.95
CA ALA A 8 38.66 8.50 -5.34
C ALA A 8 37.99 9.09 -6.59
N ILE A 9 38.19 10.38 -6.84
CA ILE A 9 37.73 11.10 -8.04
C ILE A 9 38.81 12.09 -8.47
N THR A 10 39.14 12.11 -9.76
CA THR A 10 40.04 13.12 -10.34
C THR A 10 39.32 13.87 -11.44
N ILE A 11 39.35 15.20 -11.40
CA ILE A 11 38.76 16.07 -12.42
C ILE A 11 39.88 16.85 -13.08
N LYS A 12 39.98 16.74 -14.41
CA LYS A 12 40.95 17.49 -15.21
C LYS A 12 40.22 18.34 -16.24
N SER A 13 40.40 19.65 -16.16
CA SER A 13 39.97 20.56 -17.22
C SER A 13 40.84 20.37 -18.46
N THR A 14 40.21 20.33 -19.62
CA THR A 14 40.87 20.26 -20.92
C THR A 14 41.11 21.66 -21.47
N SER A 15 42.02 21.78 -22.45
CA SER A 15 42.32 23.06 -23.13
C SER A 15 41.12 23.68 -23.84
N ASN A 16 40.08 22.89 -24.12
CA ASN A 16 38.88 23.33 -24.84
C ASN A 16 37.69 23.56 -23.89
N ASN A 17 37.94 23.76 -22.60
CA ASN A 17 36.93 23.95 -21.55
C ASN A 17 35.99 22.75 -21.28
N GLY A 18 36.28 21.57 -21.82
CA GLY A 18 35.68 20.32 -21.37
C GLY A 18 36.31 19.83 -20.07
N GLN A 19 35.59 19.01 -19.29
CA GLN A 19 36.12 18.35 -18.09
C GLN A 19 36.20 16.84 -18.32
N ALA A 20 37.32 16.23 -17.94
CA ALA A 20 37.46 14.78 -17.85
C ALA A 20 37.41 14.38 -16.36
N CYS A 21 36.44 13.55 -16.00
CA CYS A 21 36.28 13.00 -14.65
C CYS A 21 36.64 11.52 -14.66
N ALA A 22 37.58 11.09 -13.82
CA ALA A 22 37.81 9.68 -13.55
C ALA A 22 37.30 9.35 -12.14
N ILE A 23 36.51 8.29 -12.03
CA ILE A 23 35.96 7.78 -10.78
C ILE A 23 36.67 6.45 -10.48
N GLY A 24 37.32 6.38 -9.31
CA GLY A 24 38.19 5.26 -8.93
C GLY A 24 37.46 4.00 -8.42
N PHE A 25 36.14 3.94 -8.59
CA PHE A 25 35.31 2.77 -8.26
C PHE A 25 34.26 2.53 -9.35
N ASP A 26 33.80 1.30 -9.48
CA ASP A 26 32.78 0.91 -10.45
C ASP A 26 31.38 1.28 -9.93
N VAL A 27 30.82 2.37 -10.47
CA VAL A 27 29.47 2.86 -10.13
C VAL A 27 28.41 1.84 -10.52
N GLY A 28 28.57 1.14 -11.65
CA GLY A 28 27.61 0.14 -12.12
C GLY A 28 27.57 -1.07 -11.20
N ALA A 29 28.74 -1.56 -10.78
CA ALA A 29 28.82 -2.64 -9.81
C ALA A 29 28.21 -2.25 -8.46
N TYR A 30 28.45 -1.03 -7.97
CA TYR A 30 27.84 -0.55 -6.72
C TYR A 30 26.32 -0.45 -6.80
N VAL A 31 25.78 0.06 -7.92
CA VAL A 31 24.33 0.13 -8.15
C VAL A 31 23.73 -1.26 -8.22
N GLY A 32 24.27 -2.18 -9.02
CA GLY A 32 23.67 -3.50 -9.14
C GLY A 32 23.81 -4.35 -7.87
N GLN A 33 24.91 -4.21 -7.10
CA GLN A 33 24.98 -4.80 -5.75
C GLN A 33 23.92 -4.22 -4.81
N SER A 34 23.65 -2.91 -4.91
CA SER A 34 22.60 -2.25 -4.12
C SER A 34 21.21 -2.73 -4.52
N ASN A 35 20.89 -2.74 -5.80
CA ASN A 35 19.61 -3.22 -6.32
C ASN A 35 19.36 -4.68 -5.96
N GLY A 36 20.42 -5.49 -5.86
CA GLY A 36 20.33 -6.89 -5.43
C GLY A 36 20.35 -7.14 -3.91
N GLY A 37 20.41 -6.10 -3.07
CA GLY A 37 20.53 -6.27 -1.60
C GLY A 37 21.86 -6.89 -1.16
N LYS A 38 22.88 -6.87 -2.03
CA LYS A 38 24.19 -7.53 -1.86
C LYS A 38 25.26 -6.55 -1.38
N THR A 39 24.86 -5.54 -0.60
CA THR A 39 25.73 -4.43 -0.20
C THR A 39 26.60 -4.73 1.02
N GLY A 40 26.41 -5.87 1.69
CA GLY A 40 27.20 -6.25 2.85
C GLY A 40 27.01 -5.33 4.07
N GLY A 41 25.82 -4.76 4.23
CA GLY A 41 25.47 -3.91 5.38
C GLY A 41 25.86 -2.43 5.23
N ILE A 42 26.06 -1.94 4.00
CA ILE A 42 26.27 -0.50 3.74
C ILE A 42 25.05 0.36 4.18
N PRO A 43 23.79 -0.05 3.93
CA PRO A 43 22.62 0.67 4.40
C PRO A 43 22.62 0.87 5.91
N ARG A 44 22.27 2.08 6.37
CA ARG A 44 22.18 2.39 7.81
C ARG A 44 20.89 1.90 8.47
N ALA A 45 19.91 1.54 7.66
CA ALA A 45 18.60 1.07 8.06
C ALA A 45 18.05 0.16 6.95
N TYR A 46 17.06 -0.66 7.29
CA TYR A 46 16.34 -1.49 6.31
C TYR A 46 15.31 -0.67 5.51
N VAL A 47 14.52 0.15 6.21
CA VAL A 47 13.40 0.94 5.65
C VAL A 47 13.06 2.13 6.57
N ALA A 48 12.00 2.90 6.26
CA ALA A 48 11.37 3.95 7.07
C ALA A 48 12.24 5.17 7.43
N THR A 49 13.44 5.27 6.86
CA THR A 49 14.37 6.38 7.12
C THR A 49 14.90 6.97 5.82
N TYR A 50 15.42 8.19 5.87
CA TYR A 50 16.06 8.79 4.71
C TYR A 50 17.54 8.40 4.63
N ASP A 51 17.86 7.44 3.76
CA ASP A 51 19.22 7.16 3.31
C ASP A 51 19.29 7.17 1.77
N PRO A 52 19.81 8.25 1.15
CA PRO A 52 19.83 8.40 -0.30
C PRO A 52 20.92 7.59 -0.98
N GLY A 53 21.78 6.88 -0.24
CA GLY A 53 22.63 5.84 -0.81
C GLY A 53 23.40 6.22 -2.07
N TYR A 54 23.24 5.41 -3.12
CA TYR A 54 23.87 5.66 -4.42
C TYR A 54 23.24 6.80 -5.22
N ASP A 55 22.05 7.30 -4.85
CA ASP A 55 21.42 8.46 -5.50
C ASP A 55 22.35 9.68 -5.43
N ASN A 56 23.15 9.80 -4.35
CA ASN A 56 24.14 10.87 -4.21
C ASN A 56 25.21 10.86 -5.31
N ILE A 57 25.60 9.69 -5.81
CA ILE A 57 26.59 9.57 -6.89
C ILE A 57 26.01 10.14 -8.18
N PHE A 58 24.77 9.77 -8.51
CA PHE A 58 24.09 10.30 -9.69
C PHE A 58 23.80 11.80 -9.58
N ARG A 59 23.49 12.28 -8.36
CA ARG A 59 23.33 13.71 -8.10
C ARG A 59 24.66 14.46 -8.30
N MET A 60 25.77 13.92 -7.83
CA MET A 60 27.10 14.46 -8.08
C MET A 60 27.41 14.49 -9.58
N ILE A 61 27.17 13.39 -10.31
CA ILE A 61 27.37 13.32 -11.77
C ILE A 61 26.51 14.39 -12.48
N LYS A 62 25.24 14.53 -12.10
CA LYS A 62 24.34 15.56 -12.63
C LYS A 62 24.86 16.97 -12.35
N THR A 63 25.39 17.23 -11.15
CA THR A 63 25.99 18.53 -10.80
C THR A 63 27.22 18.82 -11.67
N LEU A 64 28.14 17.87 -11.81
CA LEU A 64 29.32 18.02 -12.66
C LEU A 64 28.92 18.31 -14.11
N TYR A 65 27.95 17.55 -14.63
CA TYR A 65 27.43 17.78 -15.99
C TYR A 65 26.83 19.18 -16.13
N SER A 66 25.99 19.62 -15.18
CA SER A 66 25.33 20.94 -15.23
C SER A 66 26.31 22.11 -15.24
N GLN A 67 27.47 21.97 -14.59
CA GLN A 67 28.52 22.99 -14.56
C GLN A 67 29.32 23.06 -15.86
N SER A 68 29.32 21.99 -16.65
CA SER A 68 30.06 21.93 -17.93
C SER A 68 29.30 22.54 -19.11
N THR A 69 27.98 22.71 -19.02
CA THR A 69 27.15 23.24 -20.12
C THR A 69 27.11 24.77 -20.13
N THR A 70 27.48 25.40 -21.25
CA THR A 70 27.42 26.87 -21.42
C THR A 70 26.04 27.38 -21.83
N THR A 71 25.24 26.56 -22.48
CA THR A 71 23.86 26.87 -22.89
C THR A 71 22.88 26.72 -21.73
N GLY A 72 23.24 25.95 -20.70
CA GLY A 72 22.36 25.56 -19.59
C GLY A 72 21.76 24.17 -19.79
N LEU A 73 21.47 23.48 -18.67
CA LEU A 73 21.01 22.10 -18.65
C LEU A 73 19.47 22.03 -18.67
N VAL A 74 18.91 21.29 -19.63
CA VAL A 74 17.51 20.87 -19.64
C VAL A 74 17.40 19.41 -19.20
N THR A 75 16.53 19.11 -18.23
CA THR A 75 16.29 17.72 -17.80
C THR A 75 14.80 17.44 -17.62
N SER A 76 14.37 16.23 -17.94
CA SER A 76 13.04 15.74 -17.54
C SER A 76 13.00 15.49 -16.03
N TRP A 77 12.03 16.09 -15.36
CA TRP A 77 11.76 15.88 -13.95
C TRP A 77 11.11 14.49 -13.74
N PRO A 78 11.50 13.73 -12.70
CA PRO A 78 11.04 12.35 -12.50
C PRO A 78 9.67 12.23 -11.81
N VAL A 79 8.96 13.32 -11.55
CA VAL A 79 7.63 13.30 -10.93
C VAL A 79 6.66 14.12 -11.79
N PRO A 80 5.43 13.65 -12.04
CA PRO A 80 4.45 14.42 -12.80
C PRO A 80 4.08 15.75 -12.11
N GLY A 81 3.65 16.73 -12.89
CA GLY A 81 3.01 17.96 -12.38
C GLY A 81 3.94 18.87 -11.59
N ASN A 82 5.26 18.79 -11.83
CA ASN A 82 6.30 19.53 -11.08
C ASN A 82 6.26 19.25 -9.56
N LYS A 83 5.69 18.11 -9.15
CA LYS A 83 5.63 17.67 -7.75
C LYS A 83 7.01 17.21 -7.27
N GLY A 84 7.21 17.20 -5.96
CA GLY A 84 8.47 16.80 -5.35
C GLY A 84 8.67 15.28 -5.27
N VAL A 85 7.60 14.51 -5.05
CA VAL A 85 7.69 13.07 -4.79
C VAL A 85 6.61 12.29 -5.53
N HIS A 86 6.97 11.13 -6.08
CA HIS A 86 6.02 10.19 -6.67
C HIS A 86 5.54 9.20 -5.62
N PHE A 87 4.38 9.49 -5.01
CA PHE A 87 3.89 8.80 -3.83
C PHE A 87 2.92 7.67 -4.24
N ALA A 88 3.08 6.48 -3.66
CA ALA A 88 2.05 5.46 -3.70
C ALA A 88 1.68 5.00 -2.29
N TRP A 89 0.38 4.98 -2.02
CA TRP A 89 -0.19 4.14 -0.97
C TRP A 89 -0.35 2.74 -1.52
N THR A 90 0.12 1.75 -0.75
CA THR A 90 0.01 0.34 -1.09
C THR A 90 -0.60 -0.42 0.08
N TYR A 91 -1.43 -1.41 -0.23
CA TYR A 91 -2.16 -2.19 0.76
C TYR A 91 -1.93 -3.67 0.52
N ASP A 92 -1.37 -4.38 1.49
CA ASP A 92 -1.11 -5.81 1.37
C ASP A 92 -2.27 -6.57 2.00
N ILE A 93 -2.94 -7.39 1.19
CA ILE A 93 -4.11 -8.19 1.59
C ILE A 93 -3.63 -9.62 1.81
N ASP A 94 -3.09 -9.84 3.01
CA ASP A 94 -2.35 -11.03 3.43
C ASP A 94 -2.79 -11.58 4.79
N ALA A 95 -3.91 -11.08 5.32
CA ALA A 95 -4.55 -11.59 6.53
C ALA A 95 -6.08 -11.58 6.38
N GLN A 96 -6.73 -12.39 7.21
CA GLN A 96 -8.18 -12.62 7.18
C GLN A 96 -8.99 -11.33 7.24
N ASP A 97 -8.68 -10.35 8.09
CA ASP A 97 -9.45 -9.10 8.19
C ASP A 97 -9.07 -8.03 7.15
N SER A 98 -7.98 -8.24 6.39
CA SER A 98 -7.42 -7.25 5.45
C SER A 98 -8.43 -6.78 4.41
N TYR A 99 -9.33 -7.66 3.97
CA TYR A 99 -10.15 -7.41 2.78
C TYR A 99 -11.26 -6.38 3.00
N VAL A 100 -11.96 -6.39 4.14
CA VAL A 100 -13.06 -5.43 4.41
C VAL A 100 -12.46 -4.05 4.63
N LEU A 101 -11.37 -4.02 5.36
CA LEU A 101 -10.74 -2.80 5.84
C LEU A 101 -9.96 -2.09 4.74
N ALA A 102 -9.47 -2.82 3.74
CA ALA A 102 -8.89 -2.24 2.52
C ALA A 102 -9.87 -1.33 1.76
N TYR A 103 -11.16 -1.65 1.78
CA TYR A 103 -12.19 -0.79 1.17
C TYR A 103 -12.26 0.58 1.85
N GLU A 104 -12.14 0.64 3.18
CA GLU A 104 -12.16 1.91 3.91
C GLU A 104 -10.92 2.77 3.63
N CYS A 105 -9.74 2.15 3.53
CA CYS A 105 -8.53 2.84 3.07
C CYS A 105 -8.69 3.40 1.65
N ALA A 106 -9.20 2.60 0.72
CA ALA A 106 -9.43 2.99 -0.67
C ALA A 106 -10.46 4.11 -0.81
N LYS A 107 -11.53 4.06 -0.01
CA LYS A 107 -12.59 5.08 0.05
C LYS A 107 -12.08 6.39 0.62
N ASP A 108 -11.23 6.37 1.66
CA ASP A 108 -10.56 7.59 2.15
C ASP A 108 -9.70 8.23 1.05
N LEU A 109 -8.90 7.45 0.32
CA LEU A 109 -8.14 7.96 -0.83
C LEU A 109 -9.06 8.55 -1.91
N GLN A 110 -10.15 7.86 -2.26
CA GLN A 110 -11.11 8.32 -3.26
C GLN A 110 -11.71 9.68 -2.87
N SER A 111 -12.08 9.85 -1.60
CA SER A 111 -12.64 11.10 -1.07
C SER A 111 -11.68 12.30 -1.20
N ARG A 112 -10.37 12.02 -1.32
CA ARG A 112 -9.29 13.01 -1.47
C ARG A 112 -8.83 13.17 -2.92
N GLY A 113 -9.43 12.47 -3.87
CA GLY A 113 -8.98 12.43 -5.27
C GLY A 113 -7.62 11.76 -5.44
N MET A 114 -7.25 10.86 -4.52
CA MET A 114 -5.99 10.12 -4.51
C MET A 114 -6.19 8.69 -4.99
N LYS A 115 -5.09 8.09 -5.45
CA LYS A 115 -5.04 6.70 -5.90
C LYS A 115 -4.09 5.86 -5.05
N GLY A 116 -4.23 4.55 -5.13
CA GLY A 116 -3.32 3.60 -4.50
C GLY A 116 -3.32 2.25 -5.19
N THR A 117 -2.56 1.30 -4.65
CA THR A 117 -2.44 -0.06 -5.19
C THR A 117 -2.75 -1.08 -4.11
N ILE A 118 -3.60 -2.06 -4.42
CA ILE A 118 -3.86 -3.19 -3.54
C ILE A 118 -3.07 -4.38 -4.05
N ASN A 119 -2.15 -4.89 -3.25
CA ASN A 119 -1.46 -6.14 -3.51
C ASN A 119 -2.27 -7.26 -2.88
N TRP A 120 -2.93 -8.06 -3.71
CA TRP A 120 -3.87 -9.08 -3.25
C TRP A 120 -3.23 -10.47 -3.26
N GLN A 121 -3.27 -11.17 -2.11
CA GLN A 121 -2.81 -12.55 -2.00
C GLN A 121 -3.87 -13.51 -2.58
N THR A 122 -3.42 -14.45 -3.41
CA THR A 122 -4.32 -15.37 -4.14
C THR A 122 -4.32 -16.79 -3.60
N LYS A 123 -4.17 -16.95 -2.28
CA LYS A 123 -4.04 -18.26 -1.65
C LYS A 123 -5.24 -19.14 -1.95
N LEU A 124 -4.96 -20.35 -2.40
CA LEU A 124 -5.96 -21.29 -2.92
C LEU A 124 -6.46 -22.28 -1.87
N VAL A 125 -5.80 -22.32 -0.71
CA VAL A 125 -5.82 -23.45 0.22
C VAL A 125 -5.79 -22.91 1.64
N LYS A 126 -6.65 -23.46 2.49
CA LYS A 126 -6.53 -23.31 3.93
C LYS A 126 -5.47 -24.28 4.43
N ASP A 127 -4.50 -23.77 5.17
CA ASP A 127 -3.40 -24.57 5.72
C ASP A 127 -3.02 -24.09 7.13
N ALA A 128 -1.82 -24.43 7.61
CA ALA A 128 -1.38 -24.08 8.95
C ALA A 128 -1.14 -22.58 9.16
N TYR A 129 -0.91 -21.86 8.07
CA TYR A 129 -0.50 -20.47 8.09
C TYR A 129 -1.69 -19.54 7.96
N ASP A 130 -2.58 -19.83 7.00
CA ASP A 130 -3.75 -18.99 6.77
C ASP A 130 -4.87 -19.71 6.00
N VAL A 131 -5.94 -18.97 5.76
CA VAL A 131 -7.13 -19.37 5.00
C VAL A 131 -6.93 -19.29 3.48
N ALA A 132 -7.96 -19.74 2.74
CA ALA A 132 -7.97 -19.73 1.29
C ALA A 132 -8.53 -18.40 0.74
N PHE A 133 -7.69 -17.35 0.73
CA PHE A 133 -8.03 -16.00 0.26
C PHE A 133 -8.83 -15.96 -1.05
N PHE A 134 -8.45 -16.80 -2.03
CA PHE A 134 -9.11 -16.83 -3.32
C PHE A 134 -10.52 -17.45 -3.30
N SER A 135 -10.81 -18.44 -2.45
CA SER A 135 -12.16 -19.03 -2.43
C SER A 135 -13.12 -18.27 -1.52
N GLU A 136 -12.59 -17.63 -0.48
CA GLU A 136 -13.41 -17.08 0.61
C GLU A 136 -13.68 -15.58 0.43
N PHE A 137 -12.73 -14.80 -0.11
CA PHE A 137 -12.81 -13.32 -0.05
C PHE A 137 -12.59 -12.59 -1.39
N TYR A 138 -12.41 -13.30 -2.49
CA TYR A 138 -12.14 -12.71 -3.80
C TYR A 138 -13.22 -11.73 -4.30
N ARG A 139 -14.46 -11.84 -3.80
CA ARG A 139 -15.57 -10.94 -4.18
C ARG A 139 -15.37 -9.51 -3.67
N ASN A 140 -14.57 -9.31 -2.62
CA ASN A 140 -14.28 -7.99 -2.06
C ASN A 140 -13.39 -7.14 -2.97
N ILE A 141 -12.64 -7.78 -3.89
CA ILE A 141 -11.95 -7.07 -4.98
C ILE A 141 -12.92 -6.18 -5.75
N SER A 142 -14.13 -6.68 -6.02
CA SER A 142 -15.13 -5.92 -6.78
C SER A 142 -15.59 -4.64 -6.09
N LEU A 143 -15.64 -4.64 -4.75
CA LEU A 143 -16.00 -3.46 -3.96
C LEU A 143 -14.93 -2.37 -4.09
N VAL A 144 -13.66 -2.75 -4.03
CA VAL A 144 -12.56 -1.80 -4.19
C VAL A 144 -12.43 -1.35 -5.66
N GLU A 145 -12.53 -2.27 -6.62
CA GLU A 145 -12.49 -1.92 -8.04
C GLU A 145 -13.60 -0.93 -8.42
N ALA A 146 -14.79 -1.07 -7.83
CA ALA A 146 -15.91 -0.14 -8.05
C ALA A 146 -15.62 1.30 -7.60
N LEU A 147 -14.64 1.54 -6.71
CA LEU A 147 -14.21 2.89 -6.34
C LEU A 147 -13.40 3.57 -7.45
N GLY A 148 -12.81 2.82 -8.38
CA GLY A 148 -12.14 3.34 -9.57
C GLY A 148 -10.84 4.13 -9.33
N ASN A 149 -10.32 4.14 -8.09
CA ASN A 149 -9.07 4.82 -7.73
C ASN A 149 -7.94 3.87 -7.31
N MET A 150 -8.20 2.56 -7.33
CA MET A 150 -7.24 1.54 -6.90
C MET A 150 -6.75 0.69 -8.07
N GLU A 151 -5.46 0.39 -8.11
CA GLU A 151 -4.90 -0.67 -8.93
C GLU A 151 -5.00 -2.02 -8.22
N LEU A 152 -5.39 -3.07 -8.96
CA LEU A 152 -5.25 -4.45 -8.53
C LEU A 152 -3.86 -4.99 -8.91
N ALA A 153 -3.07 -5.32 -7.90
CA ALA A 153 -1.73 -5.88 -8.02
C ALA A 153 -1.65 -7.25 -7.35
N SER A 154 -0.62 -8.01 -7.68
CA SER A 154 -0.41 -9.36 -7.15
C SER A 154 0.44 -9.34 -5.90
N HIS A 155 0.00 -10.08 -4.88
CA HIS A 155 0.77 -10.37 -3.69
C HIS A 155 1.12 -11.86 -3.56
N SER A 156 1.50 -12.47 -4.69
CA SER A 156 1.77 -13.90 -4.81
C SER A 156 0.55 -14.80 -4.50
N VAL A 157 0.76 -16.12 -4.47
CA VAL A 157 -0.24 -17.12 -4.11
C VAL A 157 -0.15 -17.43 -2.63
N SER A 158 1.02 -17.85 -2.15
CA SER A 158 1.14 -18.46 -0.81
C SER A 158 1.52 -17.50 0.31
N HIS A 159 2.06 -16.33 0.00
CA HIS A 159 2.72 -15.46 0.99
C HIS A 159 3.78 -16.25 1.79
N SER A 160 4.59 -17.02 1.05
CA SER A 160 5.51 -18.01 1.62
C SER A 160 6.63 -17.38 2.45
N PRO A 161 6.91 -17.88 3.68
CA PRO A 161 8.07 -17.46 4.48
C PRO A 161 9.40 -18.00 3.95
N ASN A 162 9.40 -18.91 2.97
CA ASN A 162 10.58 -19.52 2.38
C ASN A 162 10.65 -19.34 0.86
N LEU A 163 10.03 -18.27 0.33
CA LEU A 163 10.00 -17.94 -1.10
C LEU A 163 11.39 -17.92 -1.75
N GLU A 164 12.43 -17.45 -1.03
CA GLU A 164 13.82 -17.40 -1.54
C GLU A 164 14.41 -18.77 -1.87
N GLN A 165 13.84 -19.84 -1.32
CA GLN A 165 14.29 -21.21 -1.53
C GLN A 165 13.55 -21.90 -2.68
N PHE A 166 12.54 -21.25 -3.26
CA PHE A 166 11.73 -21.86 -4.31
C PHE A 166 12.56 -22.10 -5.57
N ALA A 167 12.35 -23.27 -6.18
CA ALA A 167 12.80 -23.49 -7.54
C ALA A 167 12.08 -22.53 -8.50
N VAL A 168 12.71 -22.27 -9.66
CA VAL A 168 12.13 -21.41 -10.70
C VAL A 168 10.74 -21.90 -11.13
N GLY A 169 10.54 -23.21 -11.20
CA GLY A 169 9.35 -23.84 -11.78
C GLY A 169 9.62 -24.38 -13.18
N THR A 170 8.64 -25.14 -13.69
CA THR A 170 8.66 -25.84 -14.97
C THR A 170 8.03 -25.06 -16.11
N GLY A 171 7.25 -24.02 -15.79
CA GLY A 171 6.44 -23.27 -16.75
C GLY A 171 5.09 -23.92 -17.06
N LYS A 172 4.76 -25.04 -16.42
CA LYS A 172 3.46 -25.74 -16.52
C LYS A 172 2.52 -25.43 -15.35
N GLU A 173 2.93 -24.57 -14.42
CA GLU A 173 2.12 -24.17 -13.28
C GLU A 173 0.82 -23.52 -13.79
N ILE A 174 -0.31 -24.18 -13.53
CA ILE A 174 -1.65 -23.72 -13.87
C ILE A 174 -2.54 -23.76 -12.64
N TRP A 175 -3.69 -23.08 -12.72
CA TRP A 175 -4.82 -23.26 -11.82
C TRP A 175 -6.09 -23.46 -12.65
N ASP A 176 -6.76 -24.61 -12.47
CA ASP A 176 -7.97 -24.97 -13.20
C ASP A 176 -9.20 -25.18 -12.28
N GLY A 177 -9.07 -24.86 -10.99
CA GLY A 177 -10.10 -25.06 -9.98
C GLY A 177 -10.16 -26.46 -9.36
N THR A 178 -9.35 -27.43 -9.81
CA THR A 178 -9.33 -28.80 -9.26
C THR A 178 -8.18 -29.01 -8.26
N LYS A 179 -8.47 -29.41 -7.03
CA LYS A 179 -7.42 -29.67 -6.03
C LYS A 179 -6.64 -30.95 -6.35
N TYR A 180 -5.32 -30.94 -6.12
CA TYR A 180 -4.44 -32.13 -6.11
C TYR A 180 -4.34 -32.93 -7.42
N GLN A 181 -4.07 -32.27 -8.55
CA GLN A 181 -3.55 -32.93 -9.76
C GLN A 181 -2.06 -32.59 -9.96
N GLU A 182 -1.28 -33.50 -10.55
CA GLU A 182 0.19 -33.36 -10.71
C GLU A 182 0.64 -32.07 -11.43
N ASP A 183 -0.24 -31.44 -12.22
CA ASP A 183 0.06 -30.21 -12.98
C ASP A 183 -0.52 -28.93 -12.35
N ASN A 184 -1.35 -29.01 -11.30
CA ASN A 184 -1.99 -27.82 -10.70
C ASN A 184 -1.11 -27.21 -9.60
N TYR A 185 -0.88 -25.89 -9.65
CA TYR A 185 -0.06 -25.18 -8.68
C TYR A 185 -0.83 -24.91 -7.38
N PHE A 186 -0.45 -25.64 -6.34
CA PHE A 186 -1.16 -25.64 -5.05
C PHE A 186 -0.15 -25.66 -3.90
N PRO A 187 0.57 -24.55 -3.66
CA PRO A 187 1.52 -24.48 -2.56
C PRO A 187 0.79 -24.62 -1.22
N PHE A 188 1.39 -25.33 -0.29
CA PHE A 188 0.81 -25.61 1.04
C PHE A 188 1.81 -25.26 2.13
N ILE A 189 1.37 -24.53 3.15
CA ILE A 189 2.22 -24.15 4.29
C ILE A 189 1.89 -25.04 5.49
N GLY A 190 2.86 -25.84 5.92
CA GLY A 190 2.78 -26.66 7.12
C GLY A 190 3.45 -26.00 8.33
N GLU A 191 3.15 -26.51 9.52
CA GLU A 191 3.74 -26.11 10.80
C GLU A 191 4.57 -27.27 11.39
N CYS A 192 5.83 -27.01 11.76
CA CYS A 192 6.80 -28.04 12.13
C CYS A 192 7.23 -27.89 13.60
N MET A 193 7.07 -28.96 14.39
CA MET A 193 7.29 -28.98 15.84
C MET A 193 8.77 -28.89 16.28
N ASN A 194 9.74 -28.99 15.35
CA ASN A 194 11.16 -28.96 15.69
C ASN A 194 12.02 -28.51 14.50
N ALA A 195 12.93 -27.57 14.71
CA ALA A 195 13.48 -26.71 13.66
C ALA A 195 14.53 -27.34 12.72
N THR A 196 14.93 -28.59 12.96
CA THR A 196 15.89 -29.35 12.12
C THR A 196 15.31 -30.64 11.53
N SER A 197 14.40 -31.29 12.26
CA SER A 197 13.67 -32.50 11.83
C SER A 197 12.52 -32.78 12.80
N GLY A 198 11.28 -32.86 12.33
CA GLY A 198 10.11 -32.99 13.20
C GLY A 198 8.91 -33.70 12.57
N VAL A 199 7.83 -33.81 13.33
CA VAL A 199 6.51 -34.23 12.82
C VAL A 199 5.72 -32.96 12.54
N TRP A 200 5.02 -32.91 11.40
CA TRP A 200 4.08 -31.83 11.11
C TRP A 200 2.96 -31.81 12.16
N THR A 201 2.66 -30.64 12.71
CA THR A 201 1.53 -30.45 13.67
C THR A 201 0.20 -30.40 12.94
N THR A 202 0.22 -29.97 11.69
CA THR A 202 -0.94 -29.96 10.80
C THR A 202 -0.91 -31.17 9.86
N SER A 203 -2.09 -31.75 9.61
CA SER A 203 -2.23 -32.91 8.74
C SER A 203 -1.94 -32.52 7.28
N ILE A 204 -0.69 -32.72 6.85
CA ILE A 204 -0.28 -32.62 5.44
C ILE A 204 -0.67 -33.91 4.72
N PRO A 205 -1.30 -33.85 3.54
CA PRO A 205 -1.49 -35.03 2.71
C PRO A 205 -0.12 -35.67 2.38
N ASN A 206 0.10 -36.91 2.84
CA ASN A 206 1.23 -37.79 2.47
C ASN A 206 2.64 -37.50 3.04
N ALA A 207 2.81 -36.65 4.06
CA ALA A 207 4.12 -36.44 4.69
C ALA A 207 4.08 -36.69 6.21
N THR A 208 4.92 -37.61 6.70
CA THR A 208 5.02 -37.95 8.13
C THR A 208 6.15 -37.20 8.88
N THR A 209 7.05 -36.54 8.16
CA THR A 209 8.20 -35.82 8.74
C THR A 209 8.50 -34.52 7.97
N CYS A 210 8.85 -33.44 8.68
CA CYS A 210 9.41 -32.21 8.13
C CYS A 210 10.95 -32.26 8.20
N GLU A 211 11.63 -31.91 7.11
CA GLU A 211 13.05 -31.56 7.07
C GLU A 211 13.13 -30.08 6.64
N THR A 212 13.52 -29.20 7.55
CA THR A 212 13.68 -27.76 7.30
C THR A 212 15.14 -27.46 7.02
N PRO A 213 15.48 -26.65 5.99
CA PRO A 213 16.87 -26.37 5.65
C PRO A 213 17.67 -25.57 6.72
N ASN A 214 17.02 -24.99 7.75
CA ASN A 214 17.66 -24.22 8.83
C ASN A 214 16.78 -24.16 10.11
N ASP A 215 17.42 -24.06 11.29
CA ASP A 215 16.88 -24.13 12.66
C ASP A 215 15.89 -23.02 13.11
N ILE A 216 15.18 -22.31 12.20
CA ILE A 216 14.46 -21.07 12.59
C ILE A 216 13.00 -20.95 12.09
N LEU A 217 12.48 -21.82 11.23
CA LEU A 217 11.12 -21.61 10.69
C LEU A 217 10.11 -22.65 11.16
N TYR A 218 9.17 -22.17 11.99
CA TYR A 218 8.01 -22.93 12.47
C TYR A 218 7.00 -23.21 11.35
N PHE A 219 6.96 -22.36 10.31
CA PHE A 219 6.13 -22.51 9.11
C PHE A 219 6.96 -22.70 7.84
N PHE A 220 6.55 -23.61 6.95
CA PHE A 220 7.30 -23.90 5.72
C PHE A 220 6.37 -24.28 4.56
N THR A 221 6.59 -23.66 3.40
CA THR A 221 5.81 -23.90 2.18
C THR A 221 6.39 -25.06 1.36
N LEU A 222 5.53 -26.01 1.01
CA LEU A 222 5.77 -27.13 0.13
C LEU A 222 5.09 -26.91 -1.23
N GLY A 223 5.67 -27.49 -2.29
CA GLY A 223 5.10 -27.43 -3.65
C GLY A 223 5.17 -26.04 -4.30
N GLY A 224 5.93 -25.11 -3.72
CA GLY A 224 6.10 -23.76 -4.21
C GLY A 224 7.10 -23.64 -5.37
N SER A 225 6.85 -22.71 -6.29
CA SER A 225 7.78 -22.30 -7.34
C SER A 225 7.58 -20.83 -7.70
N ILE A 226 8.65 -20.15 -8.10
CA ILE A 226 8.59 -18.71 -8.41
C ILE A 226 7.64 -18.43 -9.59
N LEU A 227 7.66 -19.29 -10.63
CA LEU A 227 6.71 -19.19 -11.75
C LEU A 227 5.27 -19.40 -11.30
N GLY A 228 5.02 -20.34 -10.39
CA GLY A 228 3.69 -20.58 -9.86
C GLY A 228 3.17 -19.36 -9.09
N GLU A 229 3.95 -18.84 -8.15
CA GLU A 229 3.60 -17.65 -7.37
C GLU A 229 3.24 -16.44 -8.25
N ALA A 230 3.99 -16.23 -9.34
CA ALA A 230 3.77 -15.11 -10.25
C ALA A 230 2.62 -15.37 -11.25
N ARG A 231 2.63 -16.49 -11.97
CA ARG A 231 1.68 -16.74 -13.07
C ARG A 231 0.28 -16.99 -12.58
N VAL A 232 0.16 -17.81 -11.54
CA VAL A 232 -1.14 -18.26 -11.07
C VAL A 232 -1.85 -17.12 -10.35
N SER A 233 -1.11 -16.35 -9.54
CA SER A 233 -1.66 -15.14 -8.91
C SER A 233 -2.17 -14.14 -9.95
N LYS A 234 -1.36 -13.84 -10.98
CA LYS A 234 -1.77 -12.96 -12.08
C LYS A 234 -3.05 -13.45 -12.75
N TYR A 235 -3.05 -14.72 -13.19
CA TYR A 235 -4.17 -15.31 -13.90
C TYR A 235 -5.46 -15.22 -13.08
N ILE A 236 -5.38 -15.57 -11.80
CA ILE A 236 -6.51 -15.54 -10.88
C ILE A 236 -7.09 -14.14 -10.76
N LEU A 237 -6.25 -13.14 -10.48
CA LEU A 237 -6.69 -11.76 -10.27
C LEU A 237 -7.30 -11.15 -11.54
N GLU A 238 -6.68 -11.38 -12.70
CA GLU A 238 -7.22 -10.91 -13.99
C GLU A 238 -8.54 -11.60 -14.34
N ALA A 239 -8.71 -12.88 -13.98
CA ALA A 239 -9.91 -13.65 -14.27
C ALA A 239 -11.13 -13.22 -13.43
N ILE A 240 -10.93 -12.71 -12.22
CA ILE A 240 -12.02 -12.29 -11.31
C ILE A 240 -12.31 -10.79 -11.33
N SER A 241 -11.42 -9.99 -11.90
CA SER A 241 -11.60 -8.54 -11.99
C SER A 241 -12.88 -8.18 -12.72
N ILE A 242 -13.72 -7.35 -12.10
CA ILE A 242 -14.98 -6.89 -12.70
C ILE A 242 -14.74 -5.74 -13.70
N VAL A 243 -13.58 -5.09 -13.63
CA VAL A 243 -13.17 -4.02 -14.55
C VAL A 243 -12.20 -4.50 -15.64
N SER A 244 -11.98 -5.82 -15.75
CA SER A 244 -10.98 -6.41 -16.66
C SER A 244 -9.59 -5.82 -16.44
N ALA A 245 -9.20 -5.68 -15.17
CA ALA A 245 -7.89 -5.17 -14.76
C ALA A 245 -6.77 -6.00 -15.39
N LYS A 246 -5.69 -5.31 -15.76
CA LYS A 246 -4.43 -5.94 -16.16
C LYS A 246 -3.48 -5.85 -14.97
N VAL A 247 -3.08 -6.99 -14.44
CA VAL A 247 -2.26 -7.05 -13.23
C VAL A 247 -0.80 -6.89 -13.65
N GLN A 248 -0.26 -5.69 -13.49
CA GLN A 248 1.08 -5.33 -13.98
C GLN A 248 2.12 -5.18 -12.87
N SER A 249 1.66 -5.04 -11.63
CA SER A 249 2.50 -4.84 -10.45
C SER A 249 2.52 -6.09 -9.56
N PHE A 250 3.68 -6.37 -8.97
CA PHE A 250 3.90 -7.51 -8.09
C PHE A 250 4.62 -7.08 -6.80
N ARG A 251 4.20 -7.64 -5.67
CA ARG A 251 4.93 -7.59 -4.41
C ARG A 251 5.01 -8.99 -3.82
N THR A 252 6.20 -9.41 -3.45
CA THR A 252 6.42 -10.69 -2.76
C THR A 252 5.88 -10.63 -1.34
N GLY A 253 5.34 -11.75 -0.84
CA GLY A 253 5.10 -11.90 0.59
C GLY A 253 6.41 -11.74 1.39
N HIS A 254 6.31 -11.15 2.57
CA HIS A 254 7.46 -10.87 3.47
C HIS A 254 8.61 -10.09 2.82
N LEU A 255 8.40 -9.42 1.68
CA LEU A 255 9.44 -8.71 0.91
C LEU A 255 10.67 -9.59 0.56
N LEU A 256 10.47 -10.91 0.52
CA LEU A 256 11.51 -11.87 0.14
C LEU A 256 11.78 -11.74 -1.35
N TYR A 257 13.03 -11.47 -1.74
CA TYR A 257 13.37 -11.13 -3.12
C TYR A 257 14.35 -12.16 -3.72
N PRO A 258 13.88 -13.30 -4.23
CA PRO A 258 14.73 -14.31 -4.87
C PRO A 258 15.52 -13.72 -6.05
N ASP A 259 16.77 -14.14 -6.24
CA ASP A 259 17.64 -13.68 -7.33
C ASP A 259 16.95 -13.75 -8.69
N THR A 260 16.22 -14.85 -8.96
CA THR A 260 15.58 -15.07 -10.26
C THR A 260 14.25 -14.34 -10.46
N LEU A 261 13.71 -13.68 -9.43
CA LEU A 261 12.39 -13.05 -9.50
C LEU A 261 12.27 -12.03 -10.63
N PRO A 262 13.24 -11.11 -10.89
CA PRO A 262 13.08 -10.06 -11.89
C PRO A 262 12.73 -10.59 -13.29
N GLN A 263 13.49 -11.58 -13.79
CA GLN A 263 13.23 -12.15 -15.11
C GLN A 263 11.95 -12.98 -15.15
N ILE A 264 11.53 -13.57 -14.03
CA ILE A 264 10.28 -14.33 -13.97
C ILE A 264 9.11 -13.36 -14.05
N LEU A 265 9.14 -12.27 -13.31
CA LEU A 265 8.12 -11.22 -13.41
C LEU A 265 7.98 -10.69 -14.85
N VAL A 266 9.09 -10.45 -15.55
CA VAL A 266 9.04 -10.09 -16.98
C VAL A 266 8.43 -11.20 -17.84
N ALA A 267 8.87 -12.45 -17.66
CA ALA A 267 8.39 -13.60 -18.43
C ALA A 267 6.89 -13.87 -18.22
N THR A 268 6.36 -13.49 -17.06
CA THR A 268 4.94 -13.65 -16.71
C THR A 268 4.13 -12.37 -16.94
N GLY A 269 4.75 -11.35 -17.56
CA GLY A 269 4.09 -10.16 -18.06
C GLY A 269 3.84 -9.06 -17.03
N TYR A 270 4.48 -9.11 -15.87
CA TYR A 270 4.57 -7.95 -14.97
C TYR A 270 5.54 -6.92 -15.53
N LYS A 271 5.34 -5.67 -15.14
CA LYS A 271 6.16 -4.51 -15.53
C LYS A 271 6.73 -3.76 -14.34
N TYR A 272 6.10 -3.91 -13.19
CA TYR A 272 6.43 -3.17 -11.98
C TYR A 272 6.56 -4.11 -10.79
N SER A 273 7.49 -3.81 -9.90
CA SER A 273 7.68 -4.56 -8.65
C SER A 273 7.89 -3.60 -7.49
N SER A 274 7.49 -4.02 -6.29
CA SER A 274 7.78 -3.33 -5.03
C SER A 274 8.09 -4.36 -3.95
N SER A 275 9.18 -5.10 -4.17
CA SER A 275 9.58 -6.26 -3.36
C SER A 275 10.87 -6.00 -2.57
N GLY A 276 11.66 -4.97 -2.93
CA GLY A 276 12.81 -4.53 -2.13
C GLY A 276 12.50 -3.33 -1.24
N ALA A 277 13.20 -3.17 -0.12
CA ALA A 277 13.10 -1.99 0.75
C ALA A 277 14.08 -0.87 0.34
N SER A 278 13.69 0.39 0.42
CA SER A 278 14.44 1.53 -0.14
C SER A 278 15.83 1.70 0.43
N ASN A 279 15.98 1.51 1.75
CA ASN A 279 17.28 1.70 2.38
C ASN A 279 18.17 0.48 2.16
N ASP A 280 17.62 -0.74 2.25
CA ASP A 280 18.33 -1.97 1.88
C ASP A 280 18.82 -1.95 0.41
N ARG A 281 17.97 -1.47 -0.50
CA ARG A 281 18.30 -1.25 -1.92
C ARG A 281 19.06 0.05 -2.18
N ASN A 282 19.34 0.82 -1.12
CA ASN A 282 20.21 1.99 -1.11
C ASN A 282 19.80 3.11 -2.08
N SER A 283 18.49 3.27 -2.29
CA SER A 283 17.92 4.27 -3.21
C SER A 283 16.47 4.62 -2.89
N HIS A 284 16.14 5.90 -3.08
CA HIS A 284 14.76 6.42 -3.06
C HIS A 284 14.29 6.77 -4.49
N MET A 285 14.91 6.16 -5.50
CA MET A 285 14.52 6.26 -6.91
C MET A 285 13.99 4.92 -7.41
N PRO A 286 13.04 4.93 -8.36
CA PRO A 286 12.75 3.72 -9.11
C PRO A 286 13.95 3.37 -10.01
N TYR A 287 14.18 2.08 -10.22
CA TYR A 287 15.30 1.59 -11.03
C TYR A 287 14.92 0.36 -11.85
N GLN A 288 15.60 0.17 -12.99
CA GLN A 288 15.45 -1.06 -13.76
C GLN A 288 16.07 -2.22 -12.98
N ALA A 289 15.30 -3.29 -12.83
CA ALA A 289 15.80 -4.50 -12.20
C ALA A 289 16.79 -5.20 -13.13
N PHE A 290 17.66 -6.01 -12.54
CA PHE A 290 18.67 -6.77 -13.26
C PHE A 290 18.34 -8.25 -13.27
N TYR A 291 18.68 -8.93 -14.37
CA TYR A 291 18.60 -10.38 -14.47
C TYR A 291 19.41 -11.03 -13.33
N ASN A 292 18.81 -11.98 -12.61
CA ASN A 292 19.41 -12.61 -11.42
C ASN A 292 19.82 -11.66 -10.29
N GLN A 293 19.26 -10.43 -10.25
CA GLN A 293 19.74 -9.37 -9.37
C GLN A 293 21.27 -9.18 -9.45
N ALA A 294 21.81 -9.39 -10.66
CA ALA A 294 23.20 -9.09 -10.99
C ALA A 294 23.32 -7.60 -11.36
N TYR A 295 24.35 -7.23 -12.12
CA TYR A 295 24.55 -5.84 -12.58
C TYR A 295 24.89 -5.74 -14.07
N ASN A 296 24.93 -6.87 -14.79
CA ASN A 296 25.40 -6.95 -16.16
C ASN A 296 24.29 -6.81 -17.22
N GLN A 297 23.03 -7.07 -16.85
CA GLN A 297 21.90 -7.05 -17.79
C GLN A 297 20.61 -6.58 -17.10
N GLU A 298 20.13 -5.40 -17.48
CA GLU A 298 18.80 -4.92 -17.11
C GLU A 298 17.70 -5.77 -17.76
N VAL A 299 16.56 -5.90 -17.09
CA VAL A 299 15.33 -6.48 -17.62
C VAL A 299 14.22 -5.43 -17.65
N ASP A 300 13.20 -5.62 -18.47
CA ASP A 300 12.06 -4.69 -18.61
C ASP A 300 11.08 -4.78 -17.42
N LEU A 301 11.60 -4.50 -16.22
CA LEU A 301 10.90 -4.48 -14.94
C LEU A 301 11.43 -3.30 -14.12
N LEU A 302 10.55 -2.37 -13.79
CA LEU A 302 10.88 -1.25 -12.93
C LEU A 302 10.55 -1.58 -11.47
N GLU A 303 11.54 -1.52 -10.60
CA GLU A 303 11.38 -1.68 -9.16
C GLU A 303 11.10 -0.33 -8.50
N PHE A 304 10.09 -0.29 -7.63
CA PHE A 304 9.79 0.81 -6.72
C PHE A 304 9.97 0.32 -5.29
N PRO A 305 11.15 0.55 -4.68
CA PRO A 305 11.41 0.05 -3.35
C PRO A 305 10.41 0.56 -2.29
N LEU A 306 10.03 -0.29 -1.34
CA LEU A 306 9.20 0.09 -0.20
C LEU A 306 9.93 1.12 0.66
N SER A 307 9.28 2.26 0.95
CA SER A 307 9.90 3.33 1.74
C SER A 307 9.62 3.24 3.24
N ALA A 308 8.43 2.79 3.61
CA ALA A 308 7.97 2.63 4.99
C ALA A 308 6.68 1.78 5.02
N SER A 309 6.38 1.20 6.17
CA SER A 309 5.16 0.44 6.44
C SER A 309 4.53 0.84 7.78
N ASP A 310 3.32 0.33 8.01
CA ASP A 310 2.62 0.38 9.29
C ASP A 310 3.26 -0.47 10.41
N GLU A 311 4.27 -1.27 10.09
CA GLU A 311 4.99 -2.13 11.05
C GLU A 311 6.35 -1.56 11.49
N ASP A 312 6.84 -0.50 10.83
CA ASP A 312 8.17 0.07 11.08
C ASP A 312 8.22 1.07 12.25
N GLY A 313 7.08 1.36 12.88
CA GLY A 313 6.99 2.28 13.99
C GLY A 313 5.60 2.36 14.59
N GLN A 314 5.47 3.02 15.73
CA GLN A 314 4.18 3.20 16.38
C GLN A 314 3.29 4.11 15.52
N ILE A 315 2.31 3.50 14.86
CA ILE A 315 1.36 4.17 13.98
C ILE A 315 0.12 4.59 14.77
N ASN A 316 -0.31 5.83 14.57
CA ASN A 316 -1.57 6.40 15.06
C ASN A 316 -1.86 7.69 14.29
N GLY A 317 -2.99 8.33 14.59
CA GLY A 317 -3.39 9.61 13.99
C GLY A 317 -2.57 10.82 14.45
N ASP A 318 -1.57 10.65 15.32
CA ASP A 318 -0.88 11.78 15.95
C ASP A 318 0.15 12.43 15.03
N PHE A 319 0.25 13.75 15.12
CA PHE A 319 1.31 14.52 14.47
C PHE A 319 2.01 15.44 15.48
N TYR A 320 3.04 14.89 16.13
CA TYR A 320 3.87 15.60 17.10
C TYR A 320 5.30 15.78 16.60
N ALA A 321 5.79 17.01 16.68
CA ALA A 321 7.18 17.35 16.44
C ALA A 321 8.09 16.80 17.57
N PRO A 322 9.42 16.68 17.35
CA PRO A 322 10.35 16.14 18.34
C PRO A 322 10.28 16.91 19.66
N GLY A 323 10.22 16.17 20.76
CA GLY A 323 10.08 16.71 22.12
C GLY A 323 8.67 17.19 22.48
N THR A 324 7.65 16.94 21.65
CA THR A 324 6.25 17.27 21.95
C THR A 324 5.38 16.01 22.04
N GLY A 325 4.28 16.06 22.78
CA GLY A 325 3.36 14.91 22.93
C GLY A 325 3.97 13.66 23.58
N GLY A 326 5.15 13.75 24.20
CA GLY A 326 5.89 12.59 24.74
C GLY A 326 6.80 11.89 23.72
N TYR A 327 6.88 12.38 22.48
CA TYR A 327 7.70 11.77 21.43
C TYR A 327 9.05 12.48 21.31
N THR A 328 10.14 11.83 21.75
CA THR A 328 11.50 12.40 21.67
C THR A 328 11.92 12.74 20.25
N ASP A 329 11.68 11.82 19.30
CA ASP A 329 12.04 11.99 17.88
C ASP A 329 10.86 12.46 17.01
N GLY A 330 9.73 12.78 17.65
CA GLY A 330 8.45 13.07 17.01
C GLY A 330 7.63 11.81 16.74
N SER A 331 6.31 11.99 16.58
CA SER A 331 5.39 10.92 16.17
C SER A 331 5.85 10.25 14.87
N TYR A 332 5.40 9.02 14.61
CA TYR A 332 5.77 8.33 13.38
C TYR A 332 5.34 9.12 12.13
N ALA A 333 4.17 9.76 12.15
CA ALA A 333 3.72 10.63 11.04
C ALA A 333 4.65 11.83 10.81
N TRP A 334 5.20 12.41 11.89
CA TRP A 334 6.23 13.45 11.77
C TRP A 334 7.50 12.93 11.11
N GLN A 335 7.99 11.77 11.55
CA GLN A 335 9.20 11.18 10.99
C GLN A 335 9.02 10.87 9.50
N GLN A 336 7.90 10.27 9.11
CA GLN A 336 7.59 9.98 7.71
C GLN A 336 7.40 11.24 6.87
N TYR A 337 6.73 12.27 7.40
CA TYR A 337 6.70 13.59 6.76
C TYR A 337 8.11 14.14 6.48
N GLN A 338 9.06 13.98 7.42
CA GLN A 338 10.46 14.39 7.19
C GLN A 338 11.16 13.57 6.11
N VAL A 339 10.91 12.26 6.03
CA VAL A 339 11.45 11.41 4.95
C VAL A 339 10.91 11.89 3.60
N VAL A 340 9.59 12.03 3.47
CA VAL A 340 8.93 12.51 2.25
C VAL A 340 9.50 13.87 1.83
N GLN A 341 9.69 14.80 2.77
CA GLN A 341 10.28 16.11 2.48
C GLN A 341 11.72 16.04 1.98
N LYS A 342 12.52 15.09 2.46
CA LYS A 342 13.90 14.90 1.99
C LYS A 342 13.93 14.28 0.60
N VAL A 343 13.11 13.25 0.36
CA VAL A 343 12.92 12.59 -0.95
C VAL A 343 12.42 13.59 -2.00
N ALA A 344 11.51 14.48 -1.61
CA ALA A 344 10.90 15.48 -2.48
C ALA A 344 11.91 16.47 -3.10
N LYS A 345 13.07 16.68 -2.46
CA LYS A 345 14.10 17.64 -2.93
C LYS A 345 14.72 17.26 -4.27
N TYR A 346 14.56 16.04 -4.72
CA TYR A 346 15.21 15.55 -5.94
C TYR A 346 14.31 14.69 -6.83
N GLY A 347 13.01 14.64 -6.55
CA GLY A 347 12.07 13.92 -7.40
C GLY A 347 12.07 12.40 -7.16
N GLY A 348 12.29 11.96 -5.91
CA GLY A 348 12.28 10.53 -5.60
C GLY A 348 10.87 9.91 -5.57
N GLN A 349 10.83 8.61 -5.33
CA GLN A 349 9.61 7.84 -5.08
C GLN A 349 9.45 7.60 -3.58
N TYR A 350 8.19 7.53 -3.13
CA TYR A 350 7.87 7.13 -1.77
C TYR A 350 6.71 6.14 -1.80
N THR A 351 6.94 4.93 -1.31
CA THR A 351 5.94 3.87 -1.26
C THR A 351 5.65 3.54 0.19
N PHE A 352 4.41 3.77 0.63
CA PHE A 352 3.98 3.42 1.98
C PHE A 352 3.09 2.18 1.93
N LEU A 353 3.36 1.21 2.79
CA LEU A 353 2.59 -0.02 2.94
C LEU A 353 1.69 0.06 4.18
N ILE A 354 0.43 -0.32 4.04
CA ILE A 354 -0.48 -0.58 5.16
C ILE A 354 -0.97 -2.01 5.01
N HIS A 355 -0.86 -2.81 6.07
CA HIS A 355 -1.65 -4.02 6.21
C HIS A 355 -3.02 -3.60 6.75
N PRO A 356 -4.13 -3.71 6.01
CA PRO A 356 -5.44 -3.21 6.44
C PRO A 356 -6.07 -4.10 7.52
N THR A 357 -5.40 -4.32 8.63
CA THR A 357 -5.78 -5.27 9.68
C THR A 357 -5.55 -4.69 11.06
N SER A 358 -6.19 -5.28 12.05
CA SER A 358 -5.79 -5.09 13.44
C SER A 358 -4.77 -6.17 13.83
N HIS A 359 -3.50 -5.91 13.54
CA HIS A 359 -2.45 -6.89 13.78
C HIS A 359 -1.97 -6.89 15.25
N ILE A 360 -1.71 -8.09 15.77
CA ILE A 360 -1.03 -8.32 17.05
C ILE A 360 0.32 -8.95 16.72
N ILE A 361 1.39 -8.14 16.70
CA ILE A 361 2.75 -8.69 16.77
C ILE A 361 3.04 -8.96 18.24
N PRO A 362 3.39 -10.20 18.65
CA PRO A 362 3.91 -10.44 19.98
C PRO A 362 5.14 -9.53 20.20
N ASP A 363 5.11 -8.70 21.25
CA ASP A 363 6.16 -7.75 21.66
C ASP A 363 6.21 -6.37 20.96
N VAL A 364 5.30 -6.08 20.01
CA VAL A 364 5.10 -4.71 19.47
C VAL A 364 3.66 -4.27 19.79
N VAL A 365 3.48 -2.99 20.11
CA VAL A 365 2.19 -2.38 20.49
C VAL A 365 1.09 -2.83 19.52
N GLN A 366 -0.03 -3.32 20.03
CA GLN A 366 -1.21 -3.66 19.23
C GLN A 366 -1.63 -2.43 18.42
N THR A 367 -1.51 -2.51 17.09
CA THR A 367 -1.94 -1.44 16.18
C THR A 367 -3.30 -1.78 15.62
N LEU A 368 -4.31 -1.02 16.03
CA LEU A 368 -5.67 -1.19 15.52
C LEU A 368 -5.74 -0.68 14.09
N PHE A 369 -6.65 -1.25 13.29
CA PHE A 369 -6.93 -0.71 11.96
C PHE A 369 -7.28 0.79 11.99
N SER A 370 -8.02 1.23 13.03
CA SER A 370 -8.35 2.65 13.21
C SER A 370 -7.12 3.55 13.31
N ASP A 371 -6.02 3.06 13.92
CA ASP A 371 -4.78 3.81 14.06
C ASP A 371 -4.04 3.92 12.72
N LYS A 372 -4.04 2.83 11.94
CA LYS A 372 -3.46 2.79 10.58
C LYS A 372 -4.21 3.71 9.62
N LEU A 373 -5.54 3.68 9.66
CA LEU A 373 -6.39 4.58 8.87
C LEU A 373 -6.21 6.04 9.32
N ALA A 374 -6.17 6.30 10.64
CA ALA A 374 -5.94 7.64 11.16
C ALA A 374 -4.56 8.18 10.73
N PHE A 375 -3.53 7.35 10.69
CA PHE A 375 -2.23 7.74 10.15
C PHE A 375 -2.29 8.14 8.68
N GLN A 376 -2.97 7.36 7.83
CA GLN A 376 -3.20 7.75 6.43
C GLN A 376 -3.92 9.10 6.35
N GLN A 377 -4.98 9.27 7.13
CA GLN A 377 -5.77 10.50 7.20
C GLN A 377 -4.96 11.71 7.68
N THR A 378 -3.92 11.49 8.49
CA THR A 378 -2.97 12.50 8.95
C THR A 378 -1.88 12.78 7.91
N LEU A 379 -1.17 11.76 7.43
CA LEU A 379 -0.01 11.93 6.55
C LEU A 379 -0.39 12.40 5.14
N ALA A 380 -1.45 11.84 4.54
CA ALA A 380 -1.85 12.15 3.17
C ALA A 380 -2.06 13.67 2.94
N PRO A 381 -2.83 14.42 3.75
CA PRO A 381 -2.96 15.87 3.57
C PRO A 381 -1.68 16.64 3.86
N LEU A 382 -0.83 16.18 4.78
CA LEU A 382 0.44 16.86 5.12
C LEU A 382 1.42 16.92 3.96
N VAL A 383 1.39 15.91 3.08
CA VAL A 383 2.31 15.82 1.93
C VAL A 383 1.64 16.11 0.59
N ALA A 384 0.34 16.41 0.56
CA ALA A 384 -0.42 16.54 -0.69
C ALA A 384 0.06 17.67 -1.63
N ASN A 385 0.62 18.74 -1.07
CA ASN A 385 1.16 19.84 -1.87
C ASN A 385 2.43 19.44 -2.64
N ILE A 386 3.25 18.55 -2.08
CA ILE A 386 4.53 18.09 -2.64
C ILE A 386 4.44 16.73 -3.34
N SER A 387 3.40 15.94 -3.08
CA SER A 387 3.22 14.61 -3.65
C SER A 387 2.38 14.61 -4.93
N TYR A 388 2.73 13.69 -5.83
CA TYR A 388 1.83 13.16 -6.85
C TYR A 388 1.43 11.75 -6.41
N PHE A 389 0.17 11.57 -5.99
CA PHE A 389 -0.36 10.27 -5.57
C PHE A 389 -0.83 9.48 -6.77
N ASP A 390 -0.24 8.30 -6.99
CA ASP A 390 -0.58 7.44 -8.11
C ASP A 390 -0.49 5.96 -7.72
N THR A 391 -0.98 5.11 -8.62
CA THR A 391 -0.83 3.65 -8.49
C THR A 391 0.57 3.21 -8.91
N MET A 392 1.04 2.04 -8.47
CA MET A 392 2.28 1.41 -8.94
C MET A 392 2.39 1.43 -10.48
N SER A 393 1.32 1.02 -11.19
CA SER A 393 1.28 1.05 -12.65
C SER A 393 1.33 2.45 -13.23
N GLY A 394 0.61 3.42 -12.68
CA GLY A 394 0.64 4.81 -13.13
C GLY A 394 2.02 5.42 -12.99
N ARG A 395 2.69 5.15 -11.86
CA ARG A 395 4.09 5.54 -11.66
C ARG A 395 4.98 4.91 -12.71
N GLY A 396 4.85 3.59 -12.87
CA GLY A 396 5.58 2.79 -13.83
C GLY A 396 5.48 3.30 -15.28
N ASP A 397 4.26 3.55 -15.74
CA ASP A 397 3.95 4.03 -17.08
C ASP A 397 4.58 5.41 -17.32
N PHE A 398 4.47 6.32 -16.34
CA PHE A 398 5.13 7.62 -16.41
C PHE A 398 6.65 7.49 -16.52
N HIS A 399 7.28 6.69 -15.66
CA HIS A 399 8.74 6.51 -15.67
C HIS A 399 9.22 5.87 -16.97
N ASN A 400 8.50 4.87 -17.48
CA ASN A 400 8.80 4.23 -18.78
C ASN A 400 8.68 5.21 -19.95
N ALA A 401 7.61 6.02 -19.99
CA ALA A 401 7.45 7.06 -21.02
C ALA A 401 8.54 8.14 -20.92
N ARG A 402 8.90 8.52 -19.69
CA ARG A 402 9.94 9.52 -19.41
C ARG A 402 11.33 9.02 -19.84
N ILE A 403 11.70 7.79 -19.49
CA ILE A 403 12.99 7.19 -19.87
C ILE A 403 13.12 7.09 -21.40
N ALA A 404 12.02 6.76 -22.08
CA ALA A 404 11.97 6.65 -23.54
C ALA A 404 11.82 8.00 -24.27
N SER A 405 11.86 9.13 -23.56
CA SER A 405 11.77 10.46 -24.16
C SER A 405 13.15 11.01 -24.56
N GLY A 406 13.22 11.69 -25.70
CA GLY A 406 14.40 12.43 -26.16
C GLY A 406 14.25 13.93 -25.88
N ILE A 407 15.34 14.61 -25.54
CA ILE A 407 15.38 16.07 -25.38
C ILE A 407 16.57 16.62 -26.17
N ASP A 408 16.28 17.47 -27.14
CA ASP A 408 17.26 18.22 -27.93
C ASP A 408 17.13 19.71 -27.63
N VAL A 409 18.27 20.40 -27.59
CA VAL A 409 18.33 21.84 -27.35
C VAL A 409 19.12 22.51 -28.47
N ALA A 410 18.47 23.39 -29.20
CA ALA A 410 19.07 24.21 -30.25
C ALA A 410 19.07 25.68 -29.85
N VAL A 411 20.16 26.39 -30.10
CA VAL A 411 20.32 27.81 -29.74
C VAL A 411 20.65 28.62 -30.98
N PHE A 412 19.85 29.64 -31.26
CA PHE A 412 20.05 30.57 -32.38
C PHE A 412 19.94 32.01 -31.88
N GLY A 413 21.09 32.67 -31.70
CA GLY A 413 21.15 34.03 -31.15
C GLY A 413 20.74 34.07 -29.67
N ASN A 414 19.57 34.66 -29.38
CA ASN A 414 18.97 34.70 -28.04
C ASN A 414 17.72 33.82 -27.91
N VAL A 415 17.42 33.02 -28.93
CA VAL A 415 16.30 32.07 -28.93
C VAL A 415 16.84 30.67 -28.68
N VAL A 416 16.22 29.98 -27.75
CA VAL A 416 16.47 28.57 -27.46
C VAL A 416 15.22 27.77 -27.81
N THR A 417 15.39 26.74 -28.62
CA THR A 417 14.35 25.79 -28.97
C THR A 417 14.67 24.46 -28.32
N VAL A 418 13.76 23.99 -27.47
CA VAL A 418 13.80 22.65 -26.86
C VAL A 418 12.83 21.76 -27.62
N THR A 419 13.33 20.68 -28.20
CA THR A 419 12.53 19.66 -28.89
C THR A 419 12.48 18.42 -28.03
N ILE A 420 11.27 17.95 -27.74
CA ILE A 420 11.01 16.75 -26.94
C ILE A 420 10.41 15.70 -27.87
N THR A 421 11.06 14.55 -27.98
CA THR A 421 10.52 13.40 -28.72
C THR A 421 9.88 12.43 -27.73
N LEU A 422 8.56 12.32 -27.79
CA LEU A 422 7.75 11.43 -26.97
C LEU A 422 7.40 10.17 -27.75
N THR A 423 7.92 9.02 -27.34
CA THR A 423 7.61 7.72 -27.97
C THR A 423 6.29 7.13 -27.46
N LYS A 424 5.85 7.57 -26.28
CA LYS A 424 4.58 7.21 -25.64
C LYS A 424 3.89 8.49 -25.14
N PRO A 425 2.56 8.50 -25.02
CA PRO A 425 1.88 9.57 -24.30
C PRO A 425 2.40 9.67 -22.87
N ILE A 426 2.48 10.89 -22.33
CA ILE A 426 2.96 11.12 -20.97
C ILE A 426 2.13 12.20 -20.28
N VAL A 427 1.73 11.93 -19.04
CA VAL A 427 0.97 12.86 -18.20
C VAL A 427 1.91 13.83 -17.51
N ASP A 428 1.57 15.12 -17.56
CA ASP A 428 2.17 16.18 -16.76
C ASP A 428 3.71 16.18 -16.69
N LEU A 429 4.39 15.85 -17.80
CA LEU A 429 5.85 15.84 -17.86
C LEU A 429 6.40 17.25 -17.60
N THR A 430 7.23 17.39 -16.58
CA THR A 430 7.94 18.64 -16.30
C THR A 430 9.35 18.59 -16.85
N LEU A 431 9.76 19.65 -17.54
CA LEU A 431 11.16 19.93 -17.83
C LEU A 431 11.71 20.96 -16.86
N ARG A 432 12.86 20.66 -16.26
CA ARG A 432 13.70 21.66 -15.59
C ARG A 432 14.52 22.38 -16.65
N VAL A 433 14.43 23.70 -16.66
CA VAL A 433 15.14 24.60 -17.58
C VAL A 433 15.92 25.64 -16.77
N PRO A 434 16.93 26.31 -17.34
CA PRO A 434 17.60 27.42 -16.67
C PRO A 434 16.63 28.53 -16.26
N THR A 435 16.79 29.06 -15.04
CA THR A 435 15.92 30.14 -14.52
C THR A 435 16.05 31.46 -15.27
N ALA A 436 17.15 31.65 -15.99
CA ALA A 436 17.41 32.81 -16.85
C ALA A 436 16.66 32.77 -18.19
N TRP A 437 16.01 31.65 -18.53
CA TRP A 437 15.25 31.50 -19.76
C TRP A 437 13.80 31.96 -19.56
N ALA A 438 13.34 32.87 -20.41
CA ALA A 438 11.95 33.30 -20.46
C ALA A 438 11.18 32.43 -21.46
N PHE A 439 10.11 31.76 -21.01
CA PHE A 439 9.25 30.98 -21.89
C PHE A 439 8.54 31.87 -22.92
N MET A 440 8.51 31.45 -24.19
CA MET A 440 7.85 32.18 -25.28
C MET A 440 6.63 31.43 -25.83
N SER A 441 6.81 30.19 -26.26
CA SER A 441 5.74 29.42 -26.93
C SER A 441 5.95 27.92 -26.82
N SER A 442 4.86 27.17 -27.05
CA SER A 442 4.85 25.71 -27.05
C SER A 442 3.89 25.20 -28.14
N THR A 443 4.16 24.01 -28.68
CA THR A 443 3.24 23.31 -29.59
C THR A 443 2.09 22.60 -28.86
N VAL A 444 2.16 22.49 -27.53
CA VAL A 444 1.13 21.90 -26.66
C VAL A 444 0.78 22.85 -25.51
N GLY A 445 -0.32 22.58 -24.81
CA GLY A 445 -0.66 23.31 -23.58
C GLY A 445 0.41 23.08 -22.51
N VAL A 446 0.87 24.16 -21.87
CA VAL A 446 1.91 24.10 -20.84
C VAL A 446 1.63 25.05 -19.68
N GLN A 447 2.19 24.73 -18.52
CA GLN A 447 2.35 25.64 -17.40
C GLN A 447 3.85 25.96 -17.24
N ALA A 448 4.22 27.20 -17.53
CA ALA A 448 5.59 27.69 -17.37
C ALA A 448 5.75 28.45 -16.04
N THR A 449 6.82 28.15 -15.33
CA THR A 449 7.28 28.87 -14.13
C THR A 449 8.78 29.11 -14.25
N SER A 450 9.36 29.98 -13.42
CA SER A 450 10.81 30.17 -13.45
C SER A 450 11.53 28.84 -13.17
N GLY A 451 12.35 28.41 -14.12
CA GLY A 451 13.13 27.18 -14.03
C GLY A 451 12.37 25.87 -14.32
N ALA A 452 11.09 25.92 -14.70
CA ALA A 452 10.34 24.71 -15.06
C ALA A 452 9.20 24.96 -16.05
N VAL A 453 8.98 24.01 -16.97
CA VAL A 453 7.82 23.97 -17.85
C VAL A 453 7.16 22.60 -17.77
N THR A 454 5.88 22.56 -17.40
CA THR A 454 5.07 21.33 -17.33
C THR A 454 4.17 21.24 -18.56
N LEU A 455 4.24 20.12 -19.28
CA LEU A 455 3.28 19.80 -20.34
C LEU A 455 1.94 19.49 -19.68
N LEU A 456 0.86 20.20 -20.01
CA LEU A 456 -0.43 20.01 -19.32
C LEU A 456 -1.22 18.84 -19.91
N ASN A 457 -1.93 18.12 -19.04
CA ASN A 457 -2.73 16.95 -19.39
C ASN A 457 -1.82 15.80 -19.88
N THR A 458 -2.33 14.97 -20.78
CA THR A 458 -1.52 13.95 -21.45
C THR A 458 -0.98 14.50 -22.76
N ALA A 459 0.34 14.74 -22.82
CA ALA A 459 1.01 15.05 -24.08
C ALA A 459 1.05 13.78 -24.94
N PRO A 460 0.57 13.81 -26.20
CA PRO A 460 0.56 12.64 -27.06
C PRO A 460 1.99 12.26 -27.49
N ALA A 461 2.16 11.01 -27.94
CA ALA A 461 3.39 10.62 -28.63
C ALA A 461 3.60 11.52 -29.88
N GLY A 462 4.86 11.86 -30.15
CA GLY A 462 5.23 12.79 -31.22
C GLY A 462 6.30 13.77 -30.78
N THR A 463 6.33 14.93 -31.43
CA THR A 463 7.31 15.98 -31.15
C THR A 463 6.65 17.17 -30.48
N VAL A 464 7.18 17.57 -29.33
CA VAL A 464 6.80 18.81 -28.63
C VAL A 464 7.93 19.82 -28.77
N THR A 465 7.63 21.05 -29.15
CA THR A 465 8.62 22.11 -29.27
C THR A 465 8.30 23.23 -28.30
N LEU A 466 9.26 23.59 -27.46
CA LEU A 466 9.20 24.71 -26.52
C LEU A 466 10.23 25.76 -26.95
N ASN A 467 9.82 27.02 -27.04
CA ASN A 467 10.72 28.13 -27.36
C ASN A 467 10.91 29.03 -26.14
N PHE A 468 12.16 29.44 -25.93
CA PHE A 468 12.58 30.32 -24.85
C PHE A 468 13.45 31.45 -25.37
N GLN A 469 13.49 32.55 -24.63
CA GLN A 469 14.38 33.68 -24.85
C GLN A 469 15.41 33.77 -23.71
N THR A 470 16.67 34.04 -24.04
CA THR A 470 17.77 34.26 -23.08
C THR A 470 18.09 35.74 -22.95
N SER A 471 18.51 36.17 -21.75
CA SER A 471 18.87 37.57 -21.43
C SER A 471 20.21 38.05 -22.02
N GLY A 472 20.74 37.37 -23.04
CA GLY A 472 21.95 37.76 -23.78
C GLY A 472 22.17 36.87 -25.02
N THR A 473 23.01 37.33 -25.97
CA THR A 473 23.45 36.53 -27.13
C THR A 473 24.26 35.35 -26.63
N VAL A 474 23.71 34.14 -26.66
CA VAL A 474 24.45 32.93 -26.29
C VAL A 474 25.39 32.61 -27.45
N THR A 475 26.60 33.17 -27.40
CA THR A 475 27.66 32.83 -28.34
C THR A 475 28.35 31.57 -27.80
N ALA A 476 28.51 30.56 -28.64
CA ALA A 476 29.21 29.33 -28.27
C ALA A 476 30.72 29.58 -28.11
N THR A 477 31.17 30.22 -27.03
CA THR A 477 32.61 30.35 -26.70
C THR A 477 32.91 30.57 -25.21
N THR A 478 33.84 29.74 -24.72
CA THR A 478 34.79 29.82 -23.58
C THR A 478 34.40 30.50 -22.26
N ASN A 479 34.40 29.71 -21.17
CA ASN A 479 33.95 30.10 -19.83
C ASN A 479 35.12 30.40 -18.84
N PRO A 480 34.97 31.29 -17.83
CA PRO A 480 35.89 31.48 -16.73
C PRO A 480 35.69 30.47 -15.59
N ALA A 481 36.62 30.46 -14.63
CA ALA A 481 36.78 29.46 -13.57
C ALA A 481 35.60 29.31 -12.58
N PRO A 482 35.47 28.15 -11.90
CA PRO A 482 34.30 27.81 -11.08
C PRO A 482 34.19 28.64 -9.81
N GLY A 483 33.04 29.27 -9.59
CA GLY A 483 32.62 29.79 -8.29
C GLY A 483 31.91 28.71 -7.47
N ALA A 484 32.10 28.74 -6.14
CA ALA A 484 31.46 27.84 -5.18
C ALA A 484 29.91 27.92 -5.23
N PRO A 485 29.20 26.83 -4.88
CA PRO A 485 27.75 26.70 -5.10
C PRO A 485 26.92 27.57 -4.16
N THR A 486 25.87 28.23 -4.67
CA THR A 486 24.88 28.96 -3.85
C THR A 486 23.42 28.71 -4.20
N THR A 487 23.08 27.85 -5.18
CA THR A 487 21.69 27.71 -5.64
C THR A 487 21.02 26.43 -5.12
N THR A 488 20.51 26.50 -3.90
CA THR A 488 19.35 25.70 -3.49
C THR A 488 18.12 26.21 -4.25
N SER A 489 17.54 25.37 -5.12
CA SER A 489 16.28 25.69 -5.78
C SER A 489 15.17 25.82 -4.73
N THR A 490 14.54 26.99 -4.67
CA THR A 490 13.39 27.25 -3.79
C THR A 490 12.14 26.61 -4.38
N ILE A 491 11.73 25.47 -3.82
CA ILE A 491 10.34 25.01 -3.90
C ILE A 491 9.53 26.01 -3.05
N SER A 492 8.46 26.58 -3.60
CA SER A 492 7.54 27.43 -2.84
C SER A 492 6.88 26.57 -1.77
N MET A 493 7.43 26.60 -0.55
CA MET A 493 6.88 25.93 0.61
C MET A 493 5.89 26.89 1.26
N ALA A 494 4.60 26.69 1.00
CA ALA A 494 3.58 27.27 1.85
C ALA A 494 3.66 26.59 3.22
N THR A 495 3.76 27.37 4.28
CA THR A 495 3.52 26.89 5.65
C THR A 495 2.08 26.38 5.70
N PRO A 496 1.83 25.10 6.05
CA PRO A 496 0.46 24.59 6.08
C PRO A 496 -0.31 25.29 7.19
N THR A 497 -1.37 26.01 6.82
CA THR A 497 -2.44 26.37 7.76
C THR A 497 -3.32 25.14 7.92
N ILE A 498 -3.33 24.58 9.13
CA ILE A 498 -4.26 23.53 9.54
C ILE A 498 -5.68 24.11 9.48
N PRO A 499 -6.58 23.62 8.60
CA PRO A 499 -7.99 23.85 8.78
C PRO A 499 -8.38 23.18 10.10
N ALA A 500 -9.13 23.88 10.96
CA ALA A 500 -9.74 23.26 12.12
C ALA A 500 -10.43 21.96 11.70
N PRO A 501 -10.35 20.88 12.50
CA PRO A 501 -10.92 19.58 12.15
C PRO A 501 -12.35 19.78 11.69
N THR A 502 -12.59 19.52 10.41
CA THR A 502 -13.95 19.39 9.91
C THR A 502 -14.47 18.10 10.54
N PRO A 503 -15.60 18.11 11.28
CA PRO A 503 -16.11 16.89 11.88
C PRO A 503 -16.31 15.85 10.79
N THR A 504 -15.51 14.79 10.89
CA THR A 504 -15.45 13.62 10.01
C THR A 504 -16.85 13.00 9.91
N PRO A 505 -17.30 12.52 8.73
CA PRO A 505 -18.23 11.39 8.72
C PRO A 505 -17.56 10.27 9.51
N SER A 506 -18.17 9.81 10.58
CA SER A 506 -17.58 8.80 11.46
C SER A 506 -17.15 7.56 10.68
N SER A 507 -15.86 7.21 10.73
CA SER A 507 -15.33 5.95 10.17
C SER A 507 -16.09 4.77 10.75
N PRO A 508 -16.57 3.80 9.95
CA PRO A 508 -17.41 2.73 10.47
C PRO A 508 -16.77 2.02 11.67
N ARG A 509 -17.53 1.89 12.75
CA ARG A 509 -17.06 1.23 13.99
C ARG A 509 -17.55 -0.19 14.01
N VAL A 510 -16.68 -1.12 13.61
CA VAL A 510 -16.94 -2.56 13.58
C VAL A 510 -17.06 -3.07 15.01
N VAL A 511 -18.25 -3.54 15.36
CA VAL A 511 -18.55 -4.13 16.66
C VAL A 511 -18.09 -5.57 16.67
N ASP A 512 -18.44 -6.31 15.62
CA ASP A 512 -17.99 -7.68 15.41
C ASP A 512 -17.99 -8.02 13.92
N ASP A 513 -17.03 -8.85 13.52
CA ASP A 513 -16.86 -9.41 12.18
C ASP A 513 -16.76 -10.94 12.20
N PHE A 514 -16.79 -11.54 13.40
CA PHE A 514 -16.75 -12.99 13.64
C PHE A 514 -15.60 -13.76 12.93
N SER A 515 -14.58 -13.06 12.45
CA SER A 515 -13.47 -13.61 11.68
C SER A 515 -12.48 -14.43 12.53
N ASP A 516 -12.42 -14.17 13.83
CA ASP A 516 -11.53 -14.85 14.77
C ASP A 516 -12.32 -15.72 15.77
N PRO A 517 -12.41 -17.06 15.55
CA PRO A 517 -13.05 -17.97 16.49
C PRO A 517 -12.36 -18.01 17.86
N SER A 518 -11.06 -17.71 17.93
CA SER A 518 -10.31 -17.70 19.19
C SER A 518 -10.66 -16.47 20.04
N ARG A 519 -10.83 -15.31 19.43
CA ARG A 519 -11.38 -14.09 20.07
C ARG A 519 -12.80 -14.32 20.58
N TYR A 520 -13.61 -15.03 19.82
CA TYR A 520 -14.95 -15.37 20.29
C TYR A 520 -14.94 -16.43 21.41
N SER A 521 -13.99 -17.38 21.38
CA SER A 521 -13.83 -18.38 22.44
C SER A 521 -13.42 -17.78 23.79
N SER A 522 -12.83 -16.58 23.79
CA SER A 522 -12.59 -15.77 24.98
C SER A 522 -13.72 -14.79 25.30
N GLU A 523 -14.87 -14.94 24.64
CA GLU A 523 -16.07 -14.11 24.78
C GLU A 523 -15.79 -12.64 24.44
N GLN A 524 -14.97 -12.37 23.42
CA GLN A 524 -14.63 -11.02 22.95
C GLN A 524 -15.09 -10.74 21.51
N ASN A 525 -15.46 -9.48 21.24
CA ASN A 525 -15.80 -8.96 19.91
C ASN A 525 -14.62 -8.24 19.24
N ALA A 526 -14.81 -7.69 18.03
CA ALA A 526 -13.78 -6.99 17.28
C ALA A 526 -13.25 -5.71 17.97
N LEU A 527 -14.01 -5.15 18.91
CA LEU A 527 -13.58 -4.02 19.76
C LEU A 527 -12.80 -4.47 21.01
N GLY A 528 -12.61 -5.77 21.22
CA GLY A 528 -11.98 -6.35 22.41
C GLY A 528 -12.89 -6.38 23.65
N PHE A 529 -14.19 -6.17 23.49
CA PHE A 529 -15.16 -6.16 24.59
C PHE A 529 -16.04 -7.40 24.62
N TYR A 530 -16.64 -7.64 25.78
CA TYR A 530 -17.39 -8.84 26.06
C TYR A 530 -18.59 -9.02 25.10
N VAL A 531 -18.71 -10.21 24.52
CA VAL A 531 -19.85 -10.67 23.73
C VAL A 531 -20.45 -11.88 24.40
N GLY A 532 -21.77 -12.04 24.33
CA GLY A 532 -22.40 -13.21 24.93
C GLY A 532 -23.91 -13.19 24.86
N ASP A 533 -24.52 -13.82 25.85
CA ASP A 533 -25.95 -13.93 26.01
C ASP A 533 -26.38 -13.86 27.48
N ASP A 534 -27.68 -13.90 27.72
CA ASP A 534 -28.28 -13.90 29.06
C ASP A 534 -28.58 -15.31 29.60
N GLY A 535 -27.96 -16.33 29.01
CA GLY A 535 -28.19 -17.76 29.25
C GLY A 535 -29.20 -18.38 28.27
N THR A 536 -29.90 -17.60 27.45
CA THR A 536 -30.91 -18.10 26.51
C THR A 536 -30.33 -18.61 25.18
N ALA A 537 -29.08 -18.24 24.87
CA ALA A 537 -28.40 -18.58 23.62
C ALA A 537 -27.11 -19.40 23.82
N ALA A 538 -26.62 -19.54 25.06
CA ALA A 538 -25.31 -20.13 25.39
C ALA A 538 -25.03 -21.52 24.79
N SER A 539 -26.03 -22.41 24.70
CA SER A 539 -25.89 -23.74 24.08
C SER A 539 -26.15 -23.77 22.57
N ARG A 540 -26.33 -22.59 21.97
CA ARG A 540 -26.90 -22.38 20.63
C ARG A 540 -26.10 -21.40 19.79
N ILE A 541 -24.98 -20.92 20.34
CA ILE A 541 -24.01 -20.04 19.71
C ILE A 541 -22.80 -20.87 19.28
N SER A 542 -22.36 -20.71 18.04
CA SER A 542 -21.02 -21.13 17.62
C SER A 542 -20.49 -20.13 16.60
N VAL A 543 -19.21 -19.78 16.71
CA VAL A 543 -18.54 -18.96 15.68
C VAL A 543 -17.75 -19.86 14.76
N GLN A 544 -18.01 -19.73 13.47
CA GLN A 544 -17.12 -20.22 12.42
C GLN A 544 -16.22 -19.06 12.01
N ALA A 545 -15.11 -19.33 11.33
CA ALA A 545 -14.04 -18.36 11.04
C ALA A 545 -14.44 -17.24 10.05
N ASP A 546 -15.69 -16.78 10.06
CA ASP A 546 -16.34 -15.88 9.10
C ASP A 546 -17.74 -15.42 9.55
N TRP A 547 -18.43 -16.12 10.45
CA TRP A 547 -19.78 -15.74 10.89
C TRP A 547 -20.18 -16.35 12.23
N LEU A 548 -21.10 -15.67 12.90
CA LEU A 548 -21.81 -16.16 14.08
C LEU A 548 -22.99 -17.02 13.68
N LEU A 549 -23.02 -18.26 14.15
CA LEU A 549 -24.17 -19.16 14.03
C LEU A 549 -25.03 -19.09 15.31
N LEU A 550 -26.29 -18.71 15.14
CA LEU A 550 -27.31 -18.67 16.20
C LEU A 550 -28.43 -19.68 15.90
N ASN A 551 -28.60 -20.68 16.76
CA ASN A 551 -29.80 -21.52 16.75
C ASN A 551 -30.89 -20.83 17.57
N VAL A 552 -31.67 -19.96 16.93
CA VAL A 552 -32.60 -19.04 17.60
C VAL A 552 -33.96 -19.67 17.90
N ASN A 553 -34.65 -19.13 18.92
CA ASN A 553 -36.09 -19.24 19.14
C ASN A 553 -36.63 -17.92 19.71
N ASN A 554 -37.91 -17.87 20.07
CA ASN A 554 -38.58 -16.65 20.53
C ASN A 554 -38.00 -16.03 21.81
N ASN A 555 -37.18 -16.78 22.56
CA ASN A 555 -36.54 -16.29 23.79
C ASN A 555 -35.04 -16.05 23.62
N THR A 556 -34.48 -16.28 22.42
CA THR A 556 -33.05 -16.13 22.19
C THR A 556 -32.65 -14.67 22.23
N TYR A 557 -31.64 -14.38 23.05
CA TYR A 557 -31.02 -13.09 23.21
C TYR A 557 -29.50 -13.23 23.04
N TRP A 558 -28.91 -12.40 22.18
CA TRP A 558 -27.46 -12.31 22.00
C TRP A 558 -27.05 -10.84 22.00
N TYR A 559 -25.90 -10.49 22.57
CA TYR A 559 -25.43 -9.11 22.62
C TYR A 559 -23.91 -8.98 22.50
N SER A 560 -23.47 -7.82 22.05
CA SER A 560 -22.06 -7.44 21.91
C SER A 560 -21.82 -6.04 22.48
N ASN A 561 -20.84 -5.91 23.38
CA ASN A 561 -20.56 -4.65 24.07
C ASN A 561 -19.77 -3.66 23.20
N LEU A 562 -20.10 -2.39 23.33
CA LEU A 562 -19.54 -1.29 22.54
C LEU A 562 -18.36 -0.58 23.21
N GLY A 563 -18.02 -0.99 24.43
CA GLY A 563 -17.01 -0.37 25.28
C GLY A 563 -17.06 -0.86 26.72
N PRO A 564 -16.22 -0.28 27.61
CA PRO A 564 -16.17 -0.66 29.02
C PRO A 564 -17.49 -0.43 29.76
N ALA A 565 -17.80 -1.30 30.73
CA ALA A 565 -19.09 -1.33 31.42
C ALA A 565 -19.44 -0.09 32.28
N ASN A 566 -18.48 0.80 32.55
CA ASN A 566 -18.69 2.02 33.35
C ASN A 566 -18.27 3.28 32.58
N THR A 567 -18.27 3.23 31.25
CA THR A 567 -17.89 4.33 30.38
C THR A 567 -19.02 4.67 29.42
N CYS A 568 -19.26 5.97 29.24
CA CYS A 568 -20.22 6.46 28.26
C CYS A 568 -19.55 6.43 26.89
N ASN A 569 -19.87 5.43 26.08
CA ASN A 569 -19.28 5.28 24.75
C ASN A 569 -20.04 6.16 23.77
N ASP A 570 -19.36 7.14 23.20
CA ASP A 570 -19.96 8.08 22.26
C ASP A 570 -19.96 7.52 20.83
N TYR A 571 -21.16 7.34 20.28
CA TYR A 571 -21.45 6.96 18.91
C TYR A 571 -22.34 8.00 18.22
N SER A 572 -22.46 9.22 18.78
CA SER A 572 -23.31 10.29 18.24
C SER A 572 -22.89 10.79 16.85
N SER A 573 -21.67 10.45 16.42
CA SER A 573 -21.17 10.76 15.09
C SER A 573 -21.73 9.84 13.99
N PHE A 574 -22.26 8.66 14.36
CA PHE A 574 -22.80 7.66 13.43
C PHE A 574 -24.27 7.91 13.10
N THR A 575 -24.72 7.43 11.95
CA THR A 575 -26.10 7.58 11.46
C THR A 575 -26.83 6.26 11.23
N LYS A 576 -26.08 5.17 11.07
CA LYS A 576 -26.61 3.84 10.79
C LYS A 576 -25.95 2.77 11.66
N LEU A 577 -26.71 1.70 11.90
CA LEU A 577 -26.22 0.40 12.34
C LEU A 577 -26.43 -0.58 11.19
N SER A 578 -25.36 -1.21 10.74
CA SER A 578 -25.39 -2.16 9.63
C SER A 578 -25.06 -3.57 10.12
N LEU A 579 -25.80 -4.56 9.60
CA LEU A 579 -25.50 -5.98 9.82
C LEU A 579 -25.86 -6.83 8.61
N ALA A 580 -25.17 -7.96 8.44
CA ALA A 580 -25.48 -8.95 7.41
C ALA A 580 -25.97 -10.24 8.04
N ILE A 581 -27.08 -10.77 7.52
CA ILE A 581 -27.75 -11.96 8.07
C ILE A 581 -28.11 -12.98 6.98
N ARG A 582 -27.97 -14.26 7.28
CA ARG A 582 -28.42 -15.37 6.41
C ARG A 582 -29.31 -16.32 7.21
N TYR A 583 -30.35 -16.82 6.55
CA TYR A 583 -31.36 -17.71 7.14
C TYR A 583 -31.95 -18.66 6.09
N PRO A 584 -32.58 -19.79 6.48
CA PRO A 584 -33.18 -20.73 5.54
C PRO A 584 -34.26 -20.06 4.67
N THR A 585 -34.06 -20.04 3.35
CA THR A 585 -34.93 -19.34 2.38
C THR A 585 -36.38 -19.83 2.35
N THR A 586 -36.67 -21.00 2.92
CA THR A 586 -38.03 -21.55 3.09
C THR A 586 -38.80 -20.95 4.26
N LYS A 587 -38.15 -20.13 5.10
CA LYS A 587 -38.76 -19.43 6.24
C LYS A 587 -38.40 -17.95 6.17
N ARG A 588 -39.40 -17.07 6.13
CA ARG A 588 -39.16 -15.64 6.43
C ARG A 588 -38.97 -15.49 7.94
N ILE A 589 -37.87 -14.88 8.36
CA ILE A 589 -37.59 -14.60 9.77
C ILE A 589 -37.92 -13.15 10.10
N GLY A 590 -38.42 -12.93 11.31
CA GLY A 590 -38.52 -11.61 11.93
C GLY A 590 -37.77 -11.63 13.25
N PHE A 591 -37.09 -10.54 13.59
CA PHE A 591 -36.43 -10.35 14.89
C PHE A 591 -36.25 -8.86 15.15
N SER A 592 -35.88 -8.52 16.38
CA SER A 592 -35.56 -7.15 16.78
C SER A 592 -34.05 -6.98 16.94
N VAL A 593 -33.55 -5.86 16.44
CA VAL A 593 -32.25 -5.32 16.86
C VAL A 593 -32.52 -4.39 18.03
N VAL A 594 -31.68 -4.47 19.05
CA VAL A 594 -31.76 -3.62 20.25
C VAL A 594 -30.45 -2.86 20.39
N ILE A 595 -30.56 -1.57 20.62
CA ILE A 595 -29.45 -0.74 21.07
C ILE A 595 -29.63 -0.48 22.56
N GLN A 596 -28.54 -0.56 23.32
CA GLN A 596 -28.51 -0.26 24.74
C GLN A 596 -27.71 1.01 25.00
N ASP A 597 -28.26 1.91 25.80
CA ASP A 597 -27.60 3.08 26.37
C ASP A 597 -27.79 3.10 27.90
N THR A 598 -27.28 4.14 28.58
CA THR A 598 -27.33 4.24 30.05
C THR A 598 -28.25 5.33 30.58
N GLU A 599 -28.93 5.05 31.69
CA GLU A 599 -29.89 5.96 32.34
C GLU A 599 -29.24 7.27 32.85
N THR A 600 -28.05 7.18 33.46
CA THR A 600 -27.43 8.31 34.16
C THR A 600 -26.23 8.88 33.40
N THR A 601 -25.84 10.12 33.71
CA THR A 601 -24.57 10.70 33.24
C THR A 601 -23.34 10.07 33.89
N ALA A 602 -23.54 9.22 34.91
CA ALA A 602 -22.51 8.39 35.51
C ALA A 602 -22.31 7.06 34.76
N CYS A 603 -22.99 6.86 33.62
CA CYS A 603 -22.89 5.68 32.76
C CYS A 603 -23.33 4.37 33.46
N THR A 604 -24.35 4.47 34.32
CA THR A 604 -24.93 3.36 35.08
C THR A 604 -26.40 3.14 34.73
N GLY A 605 -26.90 1.90 34.89
CA GLY A 605 -28.24 1.51 34.44
C GLY A 605 -28.29 1.26 32.94
N LEU A 606 -29.17 0.35 32.47
CA LEU A 606 -29.30 0.01 31.05
C LEU A 606 -30.73 0.31 30.58
N ILE A 607 -30.86 1.13 29.55
CA ILE A 607 -32.11 1.31 28.82
C ILE A 607 -31.96 0.58 27.48
N GLN A 608 -33.03 -0.07 27.02
CA GLN A 608 -33.06 -0.81 25.77
C GLN A 608 -34.02 -0.14 24.79
N HIS A 609 -33.53 0.13 23.58
CA HIS A 609 -34.30 0.68 22.48
C HIS A 609 -34.37 -0.39 21.39
N SER A 610 -35.57 -0.88 21.10
CA SER A 610 -35.79 -2.00 20.17
C SER A 610 -36.34 -1.51 18.84
N PHE A 611 -35.82 -2.05 17.74
CA PHE A 611 -36.35 -1.88 16.39
C PHE A 611 -36.61 -3.24 15.75
N ASP A 612 -37.86 -3.49 15.33
CA ASP A 612 -38.26 -4.70 14.60
C ASP A 612 -37.82 -4.59 13.14
N VAL A 613 -36.87 -5.44 12.73
CA VAL A 613 -36.29 -5.43 11.38
C VAL A 613 -37.06 -6.31 10.39
N THR A 614 -38.18 -6.93 10.79
CA THR A 614 -38.95 -7.87 9.97
C THR A 614 -39.36 -7.27 8.62
N ALA A 615 -39.80 -6.01 8.58
CA ALA A 615 -40.16 -5.36 7.33
C ALA A 615 -38.93 -5.11 6.43
N LEU A 616 -37.80 -4.71 7.03
CA LEU A 616 -36.54 -4.46 6.33
C LEU A 616 -36.06 -5.74 5.64
N ILE A 617 -35.98 -6.85 6.40
CA ILE A 617 -35.60 -8.18 5.91
C ILE A 617 -36.53 -8.65 4.80
N ASN A 618 -37.84 -8.47 4.98
CA ASN A 618 -38.82 -8.94 4.01
C ASN A 618 -38.77 -8.19 2.67
N SER A 619 -38.28 -6.95 2.68
CA SER A 619 -38.06 -6.10 1.51
C SER A 619 -36.65 -6.20 0.93
N ALA A 620 -35.69 -6.71 1.70
CA ALA A 620 -34.32 -6.89 1.26
C ALA A 620 -34.23 -8.04 0.26
N THR A 621 -33.39 -7.86 -0.75
CA THR A 621 -32.97 -8.95 -1.65
C THR A 621 -31.65 -9.49 -1.13
N ALA A 622 -31.51 -10.81 -1.05
CA ALA A 622 -30.23 -11.41 -0.75
C ALA A 622 -29.21 -10.98 -1.80
N GLY A 623 -28.01 -10.62 -1.36
CA GLY A 623 -26.87 -10.39 -2.22
C GLY A 623 -26.53 -11.65 -3.02
N SER A 624 -25.60 -11.50 -3.97
CA SER A 624 -25.11 -12.62 -4.79
C SER A 624 -24.39 -13.72 -3.98
N ASP A 625 -24.10 -13.45 -2.70
CA ASP A 625 -23.49 -14.28 -1.67
C ASP A 625 -24.51 -14.98 -0.74
N GLY A 626 -25.80 -14.66 -0.90
CA GLY A 626 -26.89 -15.18 -0.09
C GLY A 626 -27.11 -14.44 1.23
N TRP A 627 -26.38 -13.35 1.50
CA TRP A 627 -26.53 -12.52 2.70
C TRP A 627 -27.57 -11.40 2.49
N PHE A 628 -28.34 -11.11 3.53
CA PHE A 628 -29.23 -9.96 3.56
C PHE A 628 -28.55 -8.84 4.34
N HIS A 629 -28.08 -7.82 3.63
CA HIS A 629 -27.45 -6.65 4.23
C HIS A 629 -28.53 -5.67 4.69
N LEU A 630 -28.53 -5.35 5.98
CA LEU A 630 -29.50 -4.47 6.61
C LEU A 630 -28.79 -3.20 7.07
N ASP A 631 -29.17 -2.07 6.47
CA ASP A 631 -28.80 -0.73 6.94
C ASP A 631 -29.95 -0.18 7.78
N ILE A 632 -29.76 -0.06 9.09
CA ILE A 632 -30.77 0.41 10.03
C ILE A 632 -30.42 1.85 10.43
N PRO A 633 -31.21 2.86 10.02
CA PRO A 633 -31.02 4.23 10.50
C PRO A 633 -31.12 4.28 12.03
N LEU A 634 -30.15 4.92 12.70
CA LEU A 634 -30.15 5.02 14.17
C LEU A 634 -31.37 5.80 14.71
N THR A 635 -31.97 6.66 13.87
CA THR A 635 -33.23 7.35 14.16
C THR A 635 -34.41 6.41 14.38
N ASN A 636 -34.31 5.14 13.97
CA ASN A 636 -35.37 4.16 14.20
C ASN A 636 -35.41 3.66 15.65
N PHE A 637 -34.35 3.91 16.44
CA PHE A 637 -34.27 3.58 17.86
C PHE A 637 -34.69 4.82 18.69
N ASN A 638 -35.99 5.07 18.76
CA ASN A 638 -36.55 6.26 19.40
C ASN A 638 -36.14 6.40 20.88
N GLY A 639 -35.55 7.54 21.24
CA GLY A 639 -35.18 7.86 22.61
C GLY A 639 -33.76 7.44 23.01
N THR A 640 -32.99 6.87 22.08
CA THR A 640 -31.59 6.50 22.30
C THR A 640 -30.70 7.73 22.47
N ASP A 641 -29.86 7.73 23.50
CA ASP A 641 -28.75 8.66 23.65
C ASP A 641 -27.44 8.04 23.12
N LEU A 642 -27.11 8.41 21.89
CA LEU A 642 -25.91 7.90 21.21
C LEU A 642 -24.59 8.30 21.89
N THR A 643 -24.58 9.26 22.81
CA THR A 643 -23.36 9.65 23.54
C THR A 643 -23.02 8.68 24.69
N ARG A 644 -23.91 7.73 25.00
CA ARG A 644 -23.83 6.86 26.19
C ARG A 644 -24.14 5.40 25.87
N MET A 645 -23.67 4.92 24.74
CA MET A 645 -23.97 3.60 24.19
C MET A 645 -23.24 2.48 24.95
N ARG A 646 -23.85 1.30 24.97
CA ARG A 646 -23.42 0.14 25.77
C ARG A 646 -23.28 -1.13 24.97
N ALA A 647 -24.31 -1.53 24.24
CA ALA A 647 -24.32 -2.78 23.52
C ALA A 647 -25.26 -2.70 22.30
N VAL A 648 -25.01 -3.59 21.35
CA VAL A 648 -26.00 -3.99 20.35
C VAL A 648 -26.44 -5.41 20.69
N ALA A 649 -27.73 -5.70 20.55
CA ALA A 649 -28.29 -7.02 20.80
C ALA A 649 -29.29 -7.45 19.72
N LEU A 650 -29.41 -8.76 19.54
CA LEU A 650 -30.36 -9.42 18.65
C LEU A 650 -31.33 -10.25 19.51
N THR A 651 -32.64 -10.02 19.35
CA THR A 651 -33.67 -10.61 20.21
C THR A 651 -35.00 -10.80 19.48
N SER A 652 -36.00 -11.35 20.17
CA SER A 652 -37.40 -11.43 19.72
C SER A 652 -37.58 -12.14 18.38
N PHE A 653 -36.83 -13.22 18.15
CA PHE A 653 -36.92 -14.00 16.90
C PHE A 653 -38.31 -14.65 16.76
N ALA A 654 -38.98 -14.42 15.64
CA ALA A 654 -40.37 -14.83 15.43
C ALA A 654 -40.59 -16.35 15.34
N SER A 655 -39.55 -17.11 15.00
CA SER A 655 -39.64 -18.57 14.90
C SER A 655 -38.30 -19.25 15.09
N ALA A 656 -38.33 -20.52 15.51
CA ALA A 656 -37.12 -21.31 15.68
C ALA A 656 -36.48 -21.69 14.33
N CYS A 657 -35.22 -21.32 14.17
CA CYS A 657 -34.40 -21.64 13.00
C CYS A 657 -32.91 -21.39 13.30
N GLN A 658 -32.07 -21.71 12.33
CA GLN A 658 -30.66 -21.34 12.35
C GLN A 658 -30.50 -20.01 11.60
N VAL A 659 -29.77 -19.10 12.21
CA VAL A 659 -29.46 -17.77 11.68
C VAL A 659 -27.96 -17.61 11.70
N GLU A 660 -27.41 -17.04 10.65
CA GLU A 660 -26.00 -16.69 10.56
C GLU A 660 -25.86 -15.18 10.49
N VAL A 661 -24.88 -14.61 11.18
CA VAL A 661 -24.59 -13.17 11.20
C VAL A 661 -23.13 -12.98 10.83
N ASP A 662 -22.88 -12.19 9.80
CA ASP A 662 -21.54 -11.99 9.20
C ASP A 662 -20.79 -10.81 9.83
N TYR A 663 -21.46 -9.66 9.98
CA TYR A 663 -20.85 -8.51 10.64
C TYR A 663 -21.89 -7.62 11.32
N ILE A 664 -21.40 -6.76 12.23
CA ILE A 664 -22.15 -5.68 12.86
C ILE A 664 -21.24 -4.44 12.97
N TYR A 665 -21.66 -3.30 12.42
CA TYR A 665 -20.91 -2.04 12.55
C TYR A 665 -21.79 -0.78 12.56
N PHE A 666 -21.29 0.31 13.14
CA PHE A 666 -21.92 1.63 13.04
C PHE A 666 -21.29 2.44 11.91
N SER A 667 -22.06 3.21 11.12
CA SER A 667 -21.55 4.08 10.03
C SER A 667 -22.24 5.42 9.87
#